data_AF-A0A197JIR2-F1
#
_entry.id   AF-A0A197JIR2-F1
#
_cell.length_a   1.000
_cell.length_b   1.000
_cell.length_c   1.000
_cell.angle_alpha   90.00
_cell.angle_beta   90.00
_cell.angle_gamma   90.00
#
_symmetry.space_group_name_H-M   'P 1'
#
loop_
_entity.id
_entity.type
_entity.pdbx_description
1 polymer ?
#
loop_
_entity_poly.entity_id
_entity_poly.type
_entity_poly.pdbx_seq_one_letter_code
_entity_poly.pdbx_strand_id
1 'polypeptide(L)'
;MADQTTLILNSSTKEQTSGQSSPAGSSTEDLEDSVLNFRPHHLRPQDLKHAHSFSSVSSYENSEVDEDEDKADRDNSSSDPSSPSTLHQANAKTFAPSASSPLAKSHTRPQEQRPGGGTLLRPAGKAHDWYAGGRVTSHGRWFRDSQNRTLLMRGVNLCGNSKLPTTPNGSTHLNEGFFDHRNVCFLGRPFPRDQADEHFSRLKRWGLTFVRLLVPWEALEHSGPGIYDEKFIDSLIELIGLMPKYGIKCFIDPHQDCWSRFSGGSGAPGWTFEAAGLDLRKFKTTGAAYVHNTNQDAGDSPPMVWPTNYTKLAASTMFTLFWAGDTFAPNKMYQGESIQQFLQNRYLECYRHLAKRLSRLDAVVGFEVMNEPHPGYVGLKNLNRYDFNSNLFFGDSPSALESFALGDGMALPIEVWVKSWPFPTKKERTRIINAGKESVWLEGECLWRQHGVWSVNEKTGKPRLDRPDYFTTDPNTGEKLDFNRFYLDFVNRYSRAIQSVLPSAFIFVGPIPNEPAPVWTPGDHEDNIVYAPHWYDLHSIFNKSFDGRITHDVQSLSKGKNVFSATYFGLKGAKRNYHGQLANVLRLGLQNVGTKPCLVGECGIPMDINQRAAFMSGDYGYHAKFLDAVLSAMESNLLSFTLWNYNATNDNTYGDHWNGEDFSIFSLDSPQPSPRVSEGGFPVGGVKPSLRQEAPNFTKEVIRRAAAQHTGGDSTLKDDSASDATREDNDDEEVATIMNDDSPFDRSYFCFDHESTHDDGPDHIEHIGGRALDAVVRPYAAKVAGEPLSSNFDFNTLQYTFRYCNYTETPVPLVHVSNPEQSSRSFGGSSDSLDSSSSENNKDGDLSPTTYLEQSSDLFGHPSEGTVLMFETEVFIPSFHYDDTGLEILVSDGDWRYVKERQTLYYRHKDMEPGAVHTIRIKPRSMLAGGATSKVIEGSRSSRSVPGNKPESDPNCVSSCSIM
;
A
#
# COMPACT_ATOMS: atom_id res chain seq x y z
N MET A 1 30.55 37.03 22.68
CA MET A 1 30.48 38.51 22.77
C MET A 1 30.10 39.05 21.39
N ALA A 2 29.56 40.27 21.31
CA ALA A 2 29.48 41.02 20.04
C ALA A 2 30.92 41.41 19.60
N ASP A 3 31.21 41.87 18.38
CA ASP A 3 30.47 42.93 17.67
C ASP A 3 30.66 42.96 16.12
N GLN A 4 29.84 43.80 15.47
CA GLN A 4 29.89 44.43 14.12
C GLN A 4 30.98 44.05 13.09
N THR A 5 30.56 43.95 11.82
CA THR A 5 30.82 44.95 10.75
C THR A 5 30.05 44.60 9.45
N THR A 6 29.59 45.61 8.68
CA THR A 6 28.84 45.44 7.41
C THR A 6 29.24 46.51 6.37
N LEU A 7 29.13 46.21 5.06
CA LEU A 7 29.39 47.09 3.89
C LEU A 7 30.90 47.33 3.62
N ILE A 8 31.41 47.68 2.42
CA ILE A 8 30.85 48.37 1.22
C ILE A 8 31.24 47.64 -0.11
N LEU A 9 30.58 47.99 -1.23
CA LEU A 9 30.71 47.48 -2.61
C LEU A 9 31.76 48.21 -3.50
N ASN A 10 31.84 47.80 -4.78
CA ASN A 10 32.59 48.34 -5.95
C ASN A 10 34.01 47.76 -6.15
N SER A 11 34.50 47.52 -7.38
CA SER A 11 33.88 47.52 -8.73
C SER A 11 34.84 46.86 -9.75
N SER A 12 34.35 46.48 -10.95
CA SER A 12 34.85 47.00 -12.25
C SER A 12 34.06 46.50 -13.47
N THR A 13 34.13 47.29 -14.55
CA THR A 13 33.60 47.09 -15.93
C THR A 13 34.09 45.80 -16.61
N LYS A 14 33.36 45.09 -17.48
CA LYS A 14 32.50 45.46 -18.64
C LYS A 14 33.28 45.78 -19.93
N GLU A 15 33.17 44.92 -20.95
CA GLU A 15 33.37 45.28 -22.37
C GLU A 15 32.52 44.35 -23.28
N GLN A 16 32.35 44.68 -24.57
CA GLN A 16 31.43 44.02 -25.52
C GLN A 16 32.10 43.81 -26.89
N THR A 17 31.69 42.76 -27.62
CA THR A 17 31.52 42.64 -29.11
C THR A 17 31.31 41.15 -29.41
N SER A 18 30.17 40.65 -29.91
CA SER A 18 29.49 40.84 -31.21
C SER A 18 30.16 40.12 -32.39
N GLY A 19 29.53 39.05 -32.90
CA GLY A 19 29.93 38.35 -34.12
C GLY A 19 28.90 37.29 -34.53
N GLN A 20 28.07 37.57 -35.54
CA GLN A 20 27.19 36.60 -36.17
C GLN A 20 27.87 35.97 -37.39
N SER A 21 27.64 34.69 -37.65
CA SER A 21 27.28 34.19 -39.00
C SER A 21 26.99 32.68 -39.02
N SER A 22 25.90 32.32 -39.69
CA SER A 22 25.73 31.04 -40.39
C SER A 22 25.66 31.36 -41.89
N PRO A 23 25.96 30.39 -42.76
CA PRO A 23 24.90 29.90 -43.66
C PRO A 23 24.90 28.35 -43.77
N ALA A 24 24.12 27.80 -44.71
CA ALA A 24 23.65 26.41 -44.70
C ALA A 24 23.75 25.67 -46.05
N GLY A 25 23.48 24.35 -46.03
CA GLY A 25 23.23 23.47 -47.18
C GLY A 25 24.42 22.60 -47.63
N SER A 26 24.26 21.47 -48.35
CA SER A 26 23.08 20.62 -48.66
C SER A 26 23.54 19.39 -49.50
N SER A 27 22.62 18.47 -49.90
CA SER A 27 22.82 17.25 -50.75
C SER A 27 23.66 16.11 -50.13
N THR A 28 23.38 14.79 -50.18
CA THR A 28 22.86 13.83 -51.22
C THR A 28 23.89 13.59 -52.36
N GLU A 29 24.13 12.44 -53.01
CA GLU A 29 23.65 11.02 -53.10
C GLU A 29 24.90 10.09 -53.34
N ASP A 30 24.92 8.73 -53.38
CA ASP A 30 24.23 7.59 -52.72
C ASP A 30 24.92 6.24 -53.20
N LEU A 31 24.55 5.04 -52.68
CA LEU A 31 24.94 3.66 -53.10
C LEU A 31 26.43 3.23 -52.85
N GLU A 32 26.87 1.95 -52.83
CA GLU A 32 26.26 0.63 -53.17
C GLU A 32 26.84 -0.56 -52.32
N ASP A 33 26.38 -1.79 -52.58
CA ASP A 33 26.54 -3.06 -51.83
C ASP A 33 27.95 -3.63 -51.50
N SER A 34 28.02 -4.47 -50.45
CA SER A 34 28.55 -5.85 -50.59
C SER A 34 28.24 -6.78 -49.41
N VAL A 35 27.93 -8.04 -49.73
CA VAL A 35 27.50 -9.12 -48.80
C VAL A 35 28.68 -9.97 -48.34
N LEU A 36 28.67 -10.45 -47.07
CA LEU A 36 29.29 -11.74 -46.73
C LEU A 36 28.62 -12.43 -45.52
N ASN A 37 28.00 -13.59 -45.77
CA ASN A 37 27.52 -14.52 -44.73
C ASN A 37 28.67 -15.41 -44.24
N PHE A 38 28.66 -15.80 -42.96
CA PHE A 38 29.20 -17.09 -42.53
C PHE A 38 28.38 -17.72 -41.39
N ARG A 39 28.15 -19.04 -41.50
CA ARG A 39 27.50 -19.91 -40.50
C ARG A 39 28.29 -21.24 -40.40
N PRO A 40 27.98 -22.15 -39.45
CA PRO A 40 29.02 -22.87 -38.72
C PRO A 40 29.46 -24.21 -39.34
N HIS A 41 30.58 -24.73 -38.83
CA HIS A 41 30.98 -26.13 -38.98
C HIS A 41 31.08 -26.86 -37.63
N HIS A 42 30.58 -28.10 -37.59
CA HIS A 42 30.76 -29.03 -36.48
C HIS A 42 32.13 -29.72 -36.53
N LEU A 43 32.66 -30.09 -35.36
CA LEU A 43 33.38 -31.36 -35.17
C LEU A 43 33.02 -31.99 -33.80
N ARG A 44 33.09 -33.33 -33.73
CA ARG A 44 32.87 -34.24 -32.59
C ARG A 44 33.64 -35.55 -32.90
N PRO A 45 33.83 -36.50 -31.96
CA PRO A 45 34.24 -36.41 -30.54
C PRO A 45 35.49 -37.33 -30.32
N GLN A 46 35.54 -38.12 -29.22
CA GLN A 46 36.54 -39.18 -28.87
C GLN A 46 37.92 -38.70 -28.36
N ASP A 47 38.68 -39.40 -27.51
CA ASP A 47 38.51 -40.57 -26.59
C ASP A 47 39.80 -40.68 -25.72
N LEU A 48 39.95 -41.34 -24.56
CA LEU A 48 39.05 -41.88 -23.50
C LEU A 48 39.93 -42.31 -22.27
N LYS A 49 39.30 -42.59 -21.10
CA LYS A 49 39.81 -43.45 -19.98
C LYS A 49 40.97 -42.91 -19.11
N HIS A 50 41.17 -43.32 -17.85
CA HIS A 50 40.44 -44.20 -16.89
C HIS A 50 40.82 -43.71 -15.46
N ALA A 51 40.12 -43.99 -14.34
CA ALA A 51 38.90 -44.75 -14.00
C ALA A 51 38.23 -44.04 -12.77
N HIS A 52 37.26 -44.55 -11.99
CA HIS A 52 36.62 -45.87 -11.90
C HIS A 52 35.13 -45.74 -11.47
N SER A 53 34.61 -46.57 -10.55
CA SER A 53 33.18 -46.62 -10.18
C SER A 53 32.90 -47.38 -8.89
N PHE A 54 31.84 -47.02 -8.16
CA PHE A 54 30.90 -48.00 -7.61
C PHE A 54 29.51 -47.35 -7.41
N SER A 55 28.46 -48.18 -7.43
CA SER A 55 27.06 -47.75 -7.30
C SER A 55 26.25 -48.77 -6.50
N SER A 56 25.22 -48.32 -5.80
CA SER A 56 24.16 -49.17 -5.25
C SER A 56 22.88 -48.35 -5.00
N VAL A 57 21.73 -48.96 -5.24
CA VAL A 57 20.40 -48.39 -5.00
C VAL A 57 19.78 -49.08 -3.78
N SER A 58 19.20 -48.32 -2.86
CA SER A 58 18.10 -48.81 -2.01
C SER A 58 17.31 -47.64 -1.41
N SER A 59 15.98 -47.70 -1.56
CA SER A 59 15.02 -47.05 -0.67
C SER A 59 15.10 -47.59 0.75
N TYR A 60 14.70 -46.80 1.76
CA TYR A 60 13.99 -47.32 2.94
C TYR A 60 13.13 -46.23 3.59
N GLU A 61 11.98 -46.63 4.14
CA GLU A 61 11.12 -45.82 5.01
C GLU A 61 11.42 -46.09 6.50
N ASN A 62 10.91 -45.21 7.38
CA ASN A 62 10.50 -45.40 8.78
C ASN A 62 11.18 -46.47 9.65
N SER A 63 11.66 -46.03 10.83
CA SER A 63 11.88 -46.90 11.98
C SER A 63 11.59 -46.20 13.32
N GLU A 64 10.38 -46.39 13.83
CA GLU A 64 10.09 -46.42 15.28
C GLU A 64 9.56 -47.83 15.59
N VAL A 65 10.20 -48.56 16.51
CA VAL A 65 9.64 -49.65 17.33
C VAL A 65 10.49 -49.76 18.60
N ASP A 66 9.84 -49.91 19.75
CA ASP A 66 10.45 -50.18 21.06
C ASP A 66 10.14 -51.63 21.52
N GLU A 67 10.74 -52.06 22.63
CA GLU A 67 10.41 -53.27 23.43
C GLU A 67 10.68 -54.69 22.85
N ASP A 68 11.80 -55.26 23.33
CA ASP A 68 11.92 -56.48 24.18
C ASP A 68 11.46 -57.92 23.80
N GLU A 69 12.23 -58.85 24.39
CA GLU A 69 12.00 -60.26 24.76
C GLU A 69 11.57 -61.38 23.75
N ASP A 70 12.60 -62.12 23.30
CA ASP A 70 12.91 -63.51 23.77
C ASP A 70 12.32 -64.79 23.10
N LYS A 71 13.23 -65.77 22.89
CA LYS A 71 13.08 -67.25 22.72
C LYS A 71 12.26 -67.93 21.57
N ALA A 72 13.04 -68.39 20.58
CA ALA A 72 13.40 -69.82 20.37
C ALA A 72 12.65 -70.78 19.38
N ASP A 73 13.48 -71.40 18.52
CA ASP A 73 13.48 -72.78 17.98
C ASP A 73 12.31 -73.36 17.11
N ARG A 74 12.62 -73.48 15.80
CA ARG A 74 12.61 -74.70 14.95
C ARG A 74 11.42 -75.16 14.07
N ASP A 75 11.81 -75.39 12.81
CA ASP A 75 11.55 -76.56 11.96
C ASP A 75 10.16 -76.87 11.34
N ASN A 76 9.99 -76.31 10.12
CA ASN A 76 10.01 -77.09 8.85
C ASN A 76 8.68 -77.50 8.14
N SER A 77 8.78 -77.60 6.80
CA SER A 77 7.89 -78.28 5.82
C SER A 77 6.48 -77.73 5.50
N SER A 78 6.46 -76.74 4.60
CA SER A 78 5.70 -76.73 3.32
C SER A 78 4.30 -77.39 3.20
N SER A 79 3.27 -76.60 2.90
CA SER A 79 2.46 -76.75 1.65
C SER A 79 1.42 -75.61 1.46
N ASP A 80 1.22 -75.22 0.20
CA ASP A 80 0.23 -74.25 -0.32
C ASP A 80 -0.99 -75.03 -0.92
N PRO A 81 -2.11 -74.41 -1.38
CA PRO A 81 -2.57 -73.01 -1.22
C PRO A 81 -4.07 -72.81 -0.89
N SER A 82 -4.46 -71.56 -0.61
CA SER A 82 -5.76 -70.89 -0.92
C SER A 82 -7.09 -71.31 -0.25
N SER A 83 -7.89 -70.30 0.15
CA SER A 83 -9.20 -70.45 0.86
C SER A 83 -10.30 -69.52 0.33
N PRO A 84 -11.59 -69.94 0.31
CA PRO A 84 -12.78 -69.07 0.11
C PRO A 84 -13.65 -68.91 1.39
N SER A 85 -14.75 -68.12 1.35
CA SER A 85 -15.56 -67.71 2.52
C SER A 85 -17.10 -67.74 2.35
N THR A 86 -17.86 -67.96 3.46
CA THR A 86 -19.36 -67.98 3.59
C THR A 86 -19.79 -67.90 5.09
N LEU A 87 -21.05 -67.73 5.58
CA LEU A 87 -22.29 -66.98 5.21
C LEU A 87 -23.31 -66.99 6.41
N HIS A 88 -24.20 -65.97 6.52
CA HIS A 88 -25.52 -65.94 7.22
C HIS A 88 -25.59 -66.10 8.78
N GLN A 89 -26.63 -65.76 9.58
CA GLN A 89 -27.91 -64.93 9.60
C GLN A 89 -28.43 -64.89 11.09
N ALA A 90 -29.40 -64.14 11.67
CA ALA A 90 -30.33 -62.98 11.41
C ALA A 90 -30.60 -62.32 12.82
N ASN A 91 -31.73 -61.85 13.43
CA ASN A 91 -33.18 -61.45 13.28
C ASN A 91 -33.61 -60.87 14.71
N ALA A 92 -34.73 -60.25 15.17
CA ALA A 92 -36.02 -59.58 14.77
C ALA A 92 -36.63 -58.93 16.09
N LYS A 93 -37.81 -58.29 16.33
CA LYS A 93 -39.01 -57.76 15.58
C LYS A 93 -39.97 -56.87 16.48
N THR A 94 -40.47 -55.72 15.98
CA THR A 94 -41.82 -55.02 16.18
C THR A 94 -42.60 -54.87 17.53
N PHE A 95 -43.16 -53.67 17.84
CA PHE A 95 -44.64 -53.31 18.00
C PHE A 95 -44.95 -51.87 18.57
N ALA A 96 -46.23 -51.44 18.62
CA ALA A 96 -46.82 -50.18 19.18
C ALA A 96 -48.39 -50.33 19.32
N PRO A 97 -49.30 -49.35 19.63
CA PRO A 97 -49.21 -47.89 19.98
C PRO A 97 -50.22 -47.32 21.05
N SER A 98 -50.34 -45.98 21.15
CA SER A 98 -51.48 -45.09 21.59
C SER A 98 -52.15 -45.13 23.00
N ALA A 99 -52.05 -44.02 23.78
CA ALA A 99 -53.00 -43.51 24.81
C ALA A 99 -52.63 -42.05 25.27
N SER A 100 -53.36 -41.38 26.18
CA SER A 100 -53.34 -39.90 26.36
C SER A 100 -53.28 -39.29 27.79
N SER A 101 -52.51 -38.19 27.96
CA SER A 101 -52.53 -37.16 29.05
C SER A 101 -52.19 -37.57 30.50
N PRO A 102 -51.50 -36.72 31.33
CA PRO A 102 -51.97 -35.37 31.74
C PRO A 102 -50.86 -34.28 31.90
N LEU A 103 -51.07 -33.30 32.81
CA LEU A 103 -50.48 -31.94 32.83
C LEU A 103 -49.02 -31.75 33.33
N ALA A 104 -48.33 -30.85 32.62
CA ALA A 104 -47.47 -29.75 33.09
C ALA A 104 -46.31 -29.98 34.10
N LYS A 105 -45.07 -29.85 33.59
CA LYS A 105 -44.02 -28.91 34.09
C LYS A 105 -42.88 -28.77 33.07
N SER A 106 -42.17 -27.65 33.10
CA SER A 106 -41.13 -27.30 32.13
C SER A 106 -39.77 -27.93 32.45
N HIS A 107 -39.27 -28.79 31.57
CA HIS A 107 -37.88 -29.27 31.53
C HIS A 107 -37.42 -29.34 30.07
N THR A 108 -36.48 -28.48 29.69
CA THR A 108 -35.71 -28.61 28.44
C THR A 108 -34.52 -29.52 28.67
N ARG A 109 -34.33 -30.51 27.79
CA ARG A 109 -33.13 -31.35 27.68
C ARG A 109 -32.80 -31.54 26.19
N PRO A 110 -31.56 -31.91 25.85
CA PRO A 110 -30.66 -30.98 25.20
C PRO A 110 -30.72 -31.10 23.68
N GLN A 111 -30.35 -30.01 23.00
CA GLN A 111 -29.99 -30.07 21.58
C GLN A 111 -28.63 -29.38 21.39
N GLU A 112 -27.82 -29.96 20.52
CA GLU A 112 -26.39 -29.66 20.39
C GLU A 112 -26.17 -28.24 19.85
N GLN A 113 -25.38 -27.42 20.55
CA GLN A 113 -24.88 -26.15 20.02
C GLN A 113 -23.39 -26.28 19.70
N ARG A 114 -23.04 -25.99 18.44
CA ARG A 114 -21.67 -26.07 17.92
C ARG A 114 -20.92 -24.77 18.23
N PRO A 115 -19.63 -24.82 18.64
CA PRO A 115 -18.80 -23.63 18.68
C PRO A 115 -18.52 -23.18 17.24
N GLY A 116 -18.91 -21.95 16.90
CA GLY A 116 -18.80 -21.44 15.54
C GLY A 116 -19.75 -20.28 15.28
N GLY A 117 -19.46 -19.13 15.89
CA GLY A 117 -20.20 -17.88 15.70
C GLY A 117 -19.94 -17.25 14.33
N GLY A 118 -20.32 -17.94 13.25
CA GLY A 118 -20.30 -17.37 11.91
C GLY A 118 -21.26 -16.19 11.82
N THR A 119 -20.73 -14.98 11.71
CA THR A 119 -21.50 -13.73 11.62
C THR A 119 -22.56 -13.83 10.52
N LEU A 120 -23.80 -13.47 10.83
CA LEU A 120 -24.86 -13.33 9.82
C LEU A 120 -24.36 -12.46 8.66
N LEU A 121 -24.48 -12.98 7.44
CA LEU A 121 -24.00 -12.33 6.21
C LEU A 121 -24.52 -10.89 6.10
N ARG A 122 -23.70 -9.92 6.51
CA ARG A 122 -24.02 -8.50 6.33
C ARG A 122 -24.15 -8.22 4.83
N PRO A 123 -25.16 -7.45 4.38
CA PRO A 123 -25.30 -7.08 2.98
C PRO A 123 -24.03 -6.43 2.45
N ALA A 124 -23.60 -6.80 1.25
CA ALA A 124 -22.40 -6.22 0.65
C ALA A 124 -22.54 -4.70 0.51
N GLY A 125 -21.55 -3.94 0.99
CA GLY A 125 -21.63 -2.48 1.16
C GLY A 125 -22.13 -1.68 -0.06
N LYS A 126 -22.68 -0.49 0.22
CA LYS A 126 -23.28 0.41 -0.77
C LYS A 126 -22.16 1.24 -1.47
N ALA A 127 -21.79 0.89 -2.70
CA ALA A 127 -20.97 1.72 -3.60
C ALA A 127 -21.02 1.23 -5.06
N HIS A 128 -20.32 1.94 -5.94
CA HIS A 128 -19.98 1.53 -7.31
C HIS A 128 -19.14 0.23 -7.33
N ASP A 129 -19.04 -0.37 -8.51
CA ASP A 129 -18.45 -1.70 -8.74
C ASP A 129 -17.55 -1.67 -9.99
N TRP A 130 -16.28 -2.06 -9.86
CA TRP A 130 -15.31 -2.06 -10.97
C TRP A 130 -15.53 -3.20 -11.99
N TYR A 131 -16.32 -4.23 -11.69
CA TYR A 131 -16.54 -5.38 -12.58
C TYR A 131 -17.67 -5.12 -13.58
N ALA A 132 -18.65 -4.29 -13.23
CA ALA A 132 -19.73 -3.84 -14.12
C ALA A 132 -19.27 -3.05 -15.37
N GLY A 133 -17.98 -2.69 -15.46
CA GLY A 133 -17.36 -2.11 -16.66
C GLY A 133 -16.59 -3.12 -17.54
N GLY A 134 -16.45 -4.38 -17.11
CA GLY A 134 -15.61 -5.37 -17.77
C GLY A 134 -14.14 -5.32 -17.32
N ARG A 135 -13.21 -5.63 -18.22
CA ARG A 135 -11.76 -5.56 -17.97
C ARG A 135 -11.29 -4.09 -17.94
N VAL A 136 -10.36 -3.80 -17.03
CA VAL A 136 -9.63 -2.53 -16.98
C VAL A 136 -8.47 -2.55 -17.98
N THR A 137 -8.33 -1.46 -18.74
CA THR A 137 -7.23 -1.18 -19.68
C THR A 137 -6.73 0.26 -19.50
N SER A 138 -5.83 0.74 -20.34
CA SER A 138 -5.34 2.12 -20.32
C SER A 138 -5.33 2.73 -21.72
N HIS A 139 -5.67 4.02 -21.82
CA HIS A 139 -5.50 4.81 -23.03
C HIS A 139 -4.98 6.19 -22.69
N GLY A 140 -3.76 6.49 -23.15
CA GLY A 140 -3.00 7.66 -22.71
C GLY A 140 -2.86 7.70 -21.18
N ARG A 141 -3.02 8.88 -20.60
CA ARG A 141 -2.92 9.14 -19.15
C ARG A 141 -4.08 8.59 -18.29
N TRP A 142 -4.93 7.74 -18.83
CA TRP A 142 -6.21 7.35 -18.22
C TRP A 142 -6.39 5.84 -18.17
N PHE A 143 -6.87 5.34 -17.02
CA PHE A 143 -7.48 4.02 -16.91
C PHE A 143 -8.84 4.01 -17.63
N ARG A 144 -9.18 2.87 -18.22
CA ARG A 144 -10.39 2.65 -19.02
C ARG A 144 -11.08 1.35 -18.61
N ASP A 145 -12.40 1.28 -18.77
CA ASP A 145 -13.13 0.02 -18.77
C ASP A 145 -13.43 -0.48 -20.19
N SER A 146 -14.09 -1.62 -20.34
CA SER A 146 -14.46 -2.18 -21.65
C SER A 146 -15.57 -1.41 -22.37
N GLN A 147 -16.14 -0.38 -21.72
CA GLN A 147 -17.07 0.61 -22.30
C GLN A 147 -16.32 1.92 -22.61
N ASN A 148 -14.97 1.90 -22.56
CA ASN A 148 -14.04 3.02 -22.72
C ASN A 148 -14.21 4.19 -21.72
N ARG A 149 -14.99 4.03 -20.66
CA ARG A 149 -15.19 5.10 -19.67
C ARG A 149 -13.88 5.35 -18.93
N THR A 150 -13.55 6.62 -18.73
CA THR A 150 -12.37 7.05 -17.96
C THR A 150 -12.59 6.71 -16.48
N LEU A 151 -11.66 5.99 -15.87
CA LEU A 151 -11.76 5.53 -14.48
C LEU A 151 -10.88 6.39 -13.57
N LEU A 152 -11.45 6.90 -12.48
CA LEU A 152 -10.71 7.59 -11.42
C LEU A 152 -10.64 6.66 -10.19
N MET A 153 -9.58 5.85 -10.12
CA MET A 153 -9.43 4.81 -9.10
C MET A 153 -9.17 5.43 -7.72
N ARG A 154 -9.85 4.93 -6.68
CA ARG A 154 -9.61 5.32 -5.29
C ARG A 154 -9.68 4.13 -4.34
N GLY A 155 -8.82 4.13 -3.34
CA GLY A 155 -8.98 3.29 -2.16
C GLY A 155 -7.82 3.36 -1.20
N VAL A 156 -7.25 2.21 -0.83
CA VAL A 156 -6.35 2.08 0.33
C VAL A 156 -5.17 1.14 0.07
N ASN A 157 -4.10 1.37 0.83
CA ASN A 157 -3.07 0.38 1.11
C ASN A 157 -3.57 -0.61 2.15
N LEU A 158 -3.40 -1.90 1.87
CA LEU A 158 -3.90 -3.01 2.70
C LEU A 158 -2.78 -4.04 2.90
N CYS A 159 -2.06 -4.04 4.02
CA CYS A 159 -2.06 -3.04 5.10
C CYS A 159 -0.70 -2.96 5.81
N GLY A 160 -0.50 -1.95 6.67
CA GLY A 160 0.73 -1.81 7.47
C GLY A 160 1.11 -3.05 8.29
N ASN A 161 0.13 -3.80 8.81
CA ASN A 161 0.44 -5.03 9.56
C ASN A 161 1.04 -6.16 8.68
N SER A 162 0.83 -6.12 7.35
CA SER A 162 1.37 -7.12 6.41
C SER A 162 2.90 -7.06 6.32
N LYS A 163 3.52 -5.96 6.76
CA LYS A 163 4.97 -5.79 6.93
C LYS A 163 5.61 -6.79 7.92
N LEU A 164 4.82 -7.48 8.74
CA LEU A 164 5.28 -8.22 9.91
C LEU A 164 4.67 -9.63 9.99
N PRO A 165 5.41 -10.66 10.41
CA PRO A 165 4.85 -12.01 10.63
C PRO A 165 3.78 -12.02 11.74
N THR A 166 2.89 -13.01 11.69
CA THR A 166 1.89 -13.33 12.71
C THR A 166 2.38 -14.33 13.76
N THR A 167 3.38 -15.15 13.43
CA THR A 167 4.03 -16.06 14.39
C THR A 167 5.52 -16.21 14.05
N PRO A 168 6.46 -15.97 15.00
CA PRO A 168 6.25 -15.18 16.23
C PRO A 168 5.66 -13.79 15.90
N ASN A 169 5.05 -13.14 16.89
CA ASN A 169 4.41 -11.84 16.67
C ASN A 169 5.45 -10.78 16.29
N GLY A 170 5.46 -10.37 15.02
CA GLY A 170 6.48 -9.46 14.48
C GLY A 170 6.42 -8.02 14.99
N SER A 171 5.46 -7.66 15.86
CA SER A 171 5.30 -6.32 16.43
C SER A 171 6.64 -5.72 16.87
N THR A 172 6.98 -4.54 16.36
CA THR A 172 8.35 -3.98 16.49
C THR A 172 8.78 -3.64 17.92
N HIS A 173 7.82 -3.57 18.85
CA HIS A 173 8.06 -3.42 20.29
C HIS A 173 8.33 -4.76 21.03
N LEU A 174 8.32 -5.89 20.34
CA LEU A 174 8.65 -7.22 20.88
C LEU A 174 10.00 -7.71 20.35
N ASN A 175 10.69 -8.55 21.12
CA ASN A 175 11.99 -9.12 20.75
C ASN A 175 12.02 -10.66 20.70
N GLU A 176 10.97 -11.31 21.22
CA GLU A 176 10.86 -12.77 21.28
C GLU A 176 10.83 -13.39 19.88
N GLY A 177 11.66 -14.41 19.67
CA GLY A 177 11.80 -15.08 18.37
C GLY A 177 12.35 -14.23 17.23
N PHE A 178 12.65 -12.93 17.43
CA PHE A 178 12.92 -11.98 16.34
C PHE A 178 14.02 -12.42 15.37
N PHE A 179 15.10 -13.04 15.89
CA PHE A 179 16.24 -13.51 15.11
C PHE A 179 16.06 -14.90 14.46
N ASP A 180 14.93 -15.57 14.68
CA ASP A 180 14.50 -16.62 13.77
C ASP A 180 13.77 -15.97 12.58
N HIS A 181 14.41 -16.03 11.42
CA HIS A 181 13.87 -15.49 10.17
C HIS A 181 13.42 -16.58 9.20
N ARG A 182 13.67 -17.85 9.52
CA ARG A 182 13.37 -18.99 8.63
C ARG A 182 12.15 -19.77 9.09
N ASN A 183 11.76 -19.68 10.36
CA ASN A 183 10.55 -20.29 10.92
C ASN A 183 9.52 -19.22 11.31
N VAL A 184 9.08 -18.42 10.33
CA VAL A 184 8.06 -17.37 10.51
C VAL A 184 6.78 -17.69 9.73
N CYS A 185 5.67 -17.10 10.13
CA CYS A 185 4.36 -17.29 9.51
C CYS A 185 3.72 -15.95 9.15
N PHE A 186 3.10 -15.85 7.97
CA PHE A 186 2.32 -14.69 7.52
C PHE A 186 0.83 -15.00 7.28
N LEU A 187 0.38 -16.21 7.63
CA LEU A 187 -1.05 -16.58 7.58
C LEU A 187 -1.88 -15.61 8.44
N GLY A 188 -3.01 -15.16 7.90
CA GLY A 188 -3.87 -14.16 8.52
C GLY A 188 -3.44 -12.71 8.29
N ARG A 189 -2.48 -12.44 7.39
CA ARG A 189 -2.23 -11.10 6.82
C ARG A 189 -3.02 -10.90 5.51
N PRO A 190 -3.55 -9.70 5.23
CA PRO A 190 -3.70 -8.52 6.10
C PRO A 190 -4.67 -8.72 7.28
N PHE A 191 -5.58 -9.68 7.17
CA PHE A 191 -6.48 -10.14 8.24
C PHE A 191 -6.99 -11.57 7.94
N PRO A 192 -7.47 -12.32 8.96
CA PRO A 192 -8.10 -13.63 8.78
C PRO A 192 -9.32 -13.62 7.82
N ARG A 193 -9.52 -14.75 7.11
CA ARG A 193 -10.56 -14.90 6.06
C ARG A 193 -11.98 -14.67 6.57
N ASP A 194 -12.29 -15.11 7.78
CA ASP A 194 -13.59 -14.95 8.43
C ASP A 194 -13.95 -13.48 8.73
N GLN A 195 -12.93 -12.60 8.83
CA GLN A 195 -13.10 -11.16 9.01
C GLN A 195 -13.25 -10.40 7.67
N ALA A 196 -12.93 -11.04 6.54
CA ALA A 196 -12.83 -10.39 5.24
C ALA A 196 -14.14 -9.77 4.75
N ASP A 197 -15.26 -10.44 5.00
CA ASP A 197 -16.60 -9.94 4.68
C ASP A 197 -16.91 -8.61 5.39
N GLU A 198 -16.38 -8.38 6.60
CA GLU A 198 -16.56 -7.11 7.31
C GLU A 198 -15.66 -6.01 6.71
N HIS A 199 -14.35 -6.27 6.60
CA HIS A 199 -13.39 -5.28 6.11
C HIS A 199 -13.70 -4.84 4.67
N PHE A 200 -14.04 -5.77 3.78
CA PHE A 200 -14.43 -5.44 2.41
C PHE A 200 -15.81 -4.75 2.33
N SER A 201 -16.78 -5.08 3.20
CA SER A 201 -18.03 -4.31 3.30
C SER A 201 -17.79 -2.86 3.69
N ARG A 202 -16.90 -2.63 4.68
CA ARG A 202 -16.53 -1.31 5.20
C ARG A 202 -15.80 -0.48 4.14
N LEU A 203 -14.75 -1.03 3.52
CA LEU A 203 -14.02 -0.37 2.43
C LEU A 203 -14.93 0.01 1.25
N LYS A 204 -15.80 -0.92 0.84
CA LYS A 204 -16.80 -0.66 -0.19
C LYS A 204 -17.73 0.50 0.20
N ARG A 205 -18.34 0.47 1.39
CA ARG A 205 -19.24 1.54 1.87
C ARG A 205 -18.58 2.93 1.95
N TRP A 206 -17.27 2.97 2.20
CA TRP A 206 -16.49 4.21 2.22
C TRP A 206 -16.09 4.69 0.81
N GLY A 207 -16.41 3.93 -0.25
CA GLY A 207 -16.04 4.24 -1.64
C GLY A 207 -14.59 3.89 -1.98
N LEU A 208 -13.93 3.06 -1.17
CA LEU A 208 -12.50 2.76 -1.24
C LEU A 208 -12.27 1.36 -1.84
N THR A 209 -12.64 1.21 -3.11
CA THR A 209 -12.77 -0.07 -3.81
C THR A 209 -11.55 -0.47 -4.65
N PHE A 210 -10.50 0.34 -4.70
CA PHE A 210 -9.23 0.01 -5.34
C PHE A 210 -8.11 -0.17 -4.31
N VAL A 211 -7.49 -1.34 -4.26
CA VAL A 211 -6.57 -1.73 -3.17
C VAL A 211 -5.13 -1.93 -3.66
N ARG A 212 -4.18 -1.29 -2.98
CA ARG A 212 -2.75 -1.66 -3.05
C ARG A 212 -2.52 -2.73 -1.98
N LEU A 213 -2.35 -3.99 -2.38
CA LEU A 213 -2.28 -5.14 -1.48
C LEU A 213 -0.82 -5.46 -1.17
N LEU A 214 -0.41 -5.24 0.08
CA LEU A 214 0.97 -5.38 0.54
C LEU A 214 1.33 -6.86 0.69
N VAL A 215 2.32 -7.30 -0.08
CA VAL A 215 2.87 -8.66 -0.03
C VAL A 215 4.41 -8.57 0.00
N PRO A 216 5.03 -8.45 1.19
CA PRO A 216 6.48 -8.40 1.33
C PRO A 216 7.18 -9.69 0.86
N TRP A 217 8.45 -9.57 0.47
CA TRP A 217 9.23 -10.71 -0.03
C TRP A 217 9.49 -11.77 1.06
N GLU A 218 9.67 -11.37 2.32
CA GLU A 218 9.74 -12.27 3.47
C GLU A 218 8.45 -13.09 3.64
N ALA A 219 7.28 -12.52 3.36
CA ALA A 219 6.02 -13.26 3.44
C ALA A 219 5.95 -14.42 2.44
N LEU A 220 6.63 -14.31 1.30
CA LEU A 220 6.69 -15.33 0.26
C LEU A 220 7.86 -16.30 0.40
N GLU A 221 9.03 -15.87 0.85
CA GLU A 221 10.30 -16.61 0.69
C GLU A 221 11.20 -16.59 1.94
N HIS A 222 10.63 -16.47 3.15
CA HIS A 222 11.39 -16.42 4.42
C HIS A 222 12.27 -17.67 4.66
N SER A 223 11.75 -18.87 4.37
CA SER A 223 12.40 -20.15 4.70
C SER A 223 13.78 -20.31 4.04
N GLY A 224 13.95 -19.82 2.82
CA GLY A 224 15.20 -19.84 2.07
C GLY A 224 15.02 -19.53 0.58
N PRO A 225 16.12 -19.25 -0.14
CA PRO A 225 16.07 -18.89 -1.56
C PRO A 225 15.46 -20.01 -2.42
N GLY A 226 14.41 -19.70 -3.16
CA GLY A 226 13.62 -20.64 -3.96
C GLY A 226 12.62 -21.51 -3.17
N ILE A 227 12.39 -21.22 -1.89
CA ILE A 227 11.45 -21.97 -1.03
C ILE A 227 10.25 -21.07 -0.70
N TYR A 228 9.17 -21.22 -1.46
CA TYR A 228 7.97 -20.37 -1.36
C TYR A 228 6.96 -20.89 -0.32
N ASP A 229 6.37 -19.99 0.47
CA ASP A 229 5.23 -20.31 1.34
C ASP A 229 3.93 -20.41 0.54
N GLU A 230 3.72 -21.58 -0.05
CA GLU A 230 2.50 -21.89 -0.81
C GLU A 230 1.22 -21.81 0.06
N LYS A 231 1.31 -21.97 1.40
CA LYS A 231 0.14 -21.85 2.30
C LYS A 231 -0.29 -20.40 2.44
N PHE A 232 0.68 -19.49 2.57
CA PHE A 232 0.40 -18.05 2.55
C PHE A 232 -0.16 -17.63 1.19
N ILE A 233 0.42 -18.10 0.08
CA ILE A 233 -0.11 -17.84 -1.28
C ILE A 233 -1.53 -18.38 -1.45
N ASP A 234 -1.84 -19.58 -0.95
CA ASP A 234 -3.20 -20.13 -0.95
C ASP A 234 -4.17 -19.24 -0.15
N SER A 235 -3.76 -18.75 1.03
CA SER A 235 -4.58 -17.83 1.84
C SER A 235 -4.83 -16.49 1.14
N LEU A 236 -3.87 -15.96 0.39
CA LEU A 236 -4.05 -14.78 -0.46
C LEU A 236 -5.03 -15.06 -1.61
N ILE A 237 -4.99 -16.22 -2.25
CA ILE A 237 -5.93 -16.62 -3.30
C ILE A 237 -7.37 -16.66 -2.74
N GLU A 238 -7.57 -17.26 -1.56
CA GLU A 238 -8.89 -17.30 -0.92
C GLU A 238 -9.42 -15.90 -0.59
N LEU A 239 -8.56 -15.02 -0.07
CA LEU A 239 -8.93 -13.66 0.31
C LEU A 239 -9.23 -12.77 -0.90
N ILE A 240 -8.35 -12.78 -1.90
CA ILE A 240 -8.52 -12.00 -3.14
C ILE A 240 -9.74 -12.51 -3.92
N GLY A 241 -10.03 -13.81 -3.87
CA GLY A 241 -11.25 -14.42 -4.44
C GLY A 241 -12.56 -13.88 -3.87
N LEU A 242 -12.55 -13.23 -2.69
CA LEU A 242 -13.73 -12.56 -2.12
C LEU A 242 -13.92 -11.11 -2.62
N MET A 243 -12.86 -10.45 -3.13
CA MET A 243 -12.93 -9.05 -3.57
C MET A 243 -14.01 -8.76 -4.66
N PRO A 244 -14.31 -9.64 -5.63
CA PRO A 244 -15.39 -9.43 -6.61
C PRO A 244 -16.78 -9.24 -6.00
N LYS A 245 -17.11 -9.94 -4.91
CA LYS A 245 -18.38 -9.77 -4.15
C LYS A 245 -18.57 -8.34 -3.65
N TYR A 246 -17.45 -7.63 -3.46
CA TYR A 246 -17.40 -6.25 -2.99
C TYR A 246 -17.10 -5.24 -4.10
N GLY A 247 -17.03 -5.66 -5.36
CA GLY A 247 -16.64 -4.80 -6.47
C GLY A 247 -15.20 -4.28 -6.37
N ILE A 248 -14.38 -4.89 -5.49
CA ILE A 248 -13.01 -4.46 -5.20
C ILE A 248 -12.05 -5.04 -6.23
N LYS A 249 -11.12 -4.23 -6.72
CA LYS A 249 -9.94 -4.68 -7.50
C LYS A 249 -8.67 -4.26 -6.78
N CYS A 250 -7.59 -5.00 -7.00
CA CYS A 250 -6.30 -4.77 -6.37
C CYS A 250 -5.13 -4.87 -7.33
N PHE A 251 -4.02 -4.25 -6.96
CA PHE A 251 -2.70 -4.59 -7.49
C PHE A 251 -1.81 -5.06 -6.33
N ILE A 252 -0.85 -5.93 -6.64
CA ILE A 252 0.09 -6.48 -5.66
C ILE A 252 1.25 -5.52 -5.50
N ASP A 253 1.60 -5.21 -4.26
CA ASP A 253 2.76 -4.39 -3.89
C ASP A 253 3.83 -5.26 -3.21
N PRO A 254 4.99 -5.48 -3.87
CA PRO A 254 6.22 -6.02 -3.28
C PRO A 254 6.83 -5.13 -2.19
N HIS A 255 6.09 -4.96 -1.09
CA HIS A 255 6.35 -3.92 -0.12
C HIS A 255 7.67 -4.13 0.65
N GLN A 256 8.40 -3.04 0.85
CA GLN A 256 9.63 -2.99 1.65
C GLN A 256 9.80 -1.60 2.26
N ASP A 257 10.51 -1.50 3.37
CA ASP A 257 11.05 -0.25 3.88
C ASP A 257 12.47 -0.50 4.36
N CYS A 258 13.42 0.37 4.00
CA CYS A 258 14.83 0.22 4.40
C CYS A 258 15.35 -1.23 4.21
N TRP A 259 14.98 -1.90 3.11
CA TRP A 259 15.26 -3.29 2.74
C TRP A 259 14.55 -4.40 3.52
N SER A 260 14.54 -4.39 4.86
CA SER A 260 14.07 -5.53 5.68
C SER A 260 13.80 -5.14 7.14
N ARG A 261 13.02 -5.95 7.88
CA ARG A 261 12.85 -5.79 9.33
C ARG A 261 14.16 -5.88 10.11
N PHE A 262 15.15 -6.64 9.62
CA PHE A 262 16.47 -6.73 10.24
C PHE A 262 17.32 -5.48 10.04
N SER A 263 17.11 -4.72 8.96
CA SER A 263 17.66 -3.37 8.79
C SER A 263 16.72 -2.28 9.32
N GLY A 264 15.75 -2.65 10.17
CA GLY A 264 14.88 -1.74 10.91
C GLY A 264 13.66 -1.23 10.15
N GLY A 265 13.27 -1.89 9.06
CA GLY A 265 12.07 -1.55 8.28
C GLY A 265 11.18 -2.77 7.98
N SER A 266 10.97 -3.10 6.71
CA SER A 266 10.21 -4.29 6.27
C SER A 266 10.67 -4.77 4.88
N GLY A 267 10.21 -5.93 4.41
CA GLY A 267 10.41 -6.33 3.00
C GLY A 267 11.14 -7.66 2.80
N ALA A 268 12.46 -7.61 2.62
CA ALA A 268 13.27 -8.74 2.19
C ALA A 268 13.52 -9.78 3.31
N PRO A 269 13.60 -11.09 2.96
CA PRO A 269 13.97 -12.16 3.90
C PRO A 269 15.30 -11.93 4.61
N GLY A 270 15.43 -12.42 5.84
CA GLY A 270 16.69 -12.34 6.61
C GLY A 270 17.88 -13.04 5.93
N TRP A 271 17.63 -14.09 5.13
CA TRP A 271 18.69 -14.79 4.39
C TRP A 271 19.39 -13.91 3.33
N THR A 272 18.79 -12.79 2.92
CA THR A 272 19.44 -11.87 1.97
C THR A 272 20.71 -11.24 2.57
N PHE A 273 20.74 -11.00 3.89
CA PHE A 273 21.93 -10.55 4.60
C PHE A 273 22.97 -11.66 4.70
N GLU A 274 22.55 -12.90 4.99
CA GLU A 274 23.44 -14.06 5.05
C GLU A 274 24.14 -14.28 3.69
N ALA A 275 23.42 -14.11 2.58
CA ALA A 275 23.98 -14.18 1.22
C ALA A 275 24.97 -13.04 0.91
N ALA A 276 24.71 -11.83 1.43
CA ALA A 276 25.64 -10.70 1.36
C ALA A 276 26.86 -10.86 2.31
N GLY A 277 26.85 -11.83 3.24
CA GLY A 277 27.92 -12.05 4.21
C GLY A 277 27.77 -11.24 5.51
N LEU A 278 26.57 -10.79 5.86
CA LEU A 278 26.26 -9.93 7.02
C LEU A 278 25.57 -10.71 8.16
N ASP A 279 26.07 -10.59 9.39
CA ASP A 279 25.41 -11.10 10.61
C ASP A 279 24.40 -10.08 11.15
N LEU A 280 23.12 -10.35 10.89
CA LEU A 280 21.98 -9.58 11.38
C LEU A 280 21.92 -9.44 12.93
N ARG A 281 22.60 -10.29 13.70
CA ARG A 281 22.69 -10.16 15.17
C ARG A 281 23.62 -9.05 15.63
N LYS A 282 24.54 -8.58 14.76
CA LYS A 282 25.54 -7.55 15.08
C LYS A 282 25.10 -6.12 14.73
N PHE A 283 23.91 -5.95 14.15
CA PHE A 283 23.49 -4.65 13.60
C PHE A 283 23.33 -3.56 14.67
N LYS A 284 22.85 -3.89 15.88
CA LYS A 284 22.81 -2.93 17.01
C LYS A 284 24.23 -2.56 17.47
N THR A 285 25.09 -3.53 17.79
CA THR A 285 26.44 -3.25 18.31
C THR A 285 27.25 -2.39 17.34
N THR A 286 27.18 -2.72 16.05
CA THR A 286 27.91 -2.02 14.98
C THR A 286 27.23 -0.72 14.52
N GLY A 287 25.96 -0.49 14.87
CA GLY A 287 25.17 0.60 14.29
C GLY A 287 24.86 0.42 12.80
N ALA A 288 25.05 -0.79 12.24
CA ALA A 288 24.77 -1.09 10.83
C ALA A 288 23.28 -0.93 10.47
N ALA A 289 22.39 -1.03 11.46
CA ALA A 289 21.00 -0.56 11.40
C ALA A 289 20.49 -0.23 12.81
N TYR A 290 19.51 0.68 12.89
CA TYR A 290 18.70 0.89 14.08
C TYR A 290 17.42 0.05 13.98
N VAL A 291 17.21 -0.88 14.91
CA VAL A 291 16.13 -1.88 14.86
C VAL A 291 15.33 -1.82 16.15
N HIS A 292 14.07 -1.44 16.11
CA HIS A 292 13.24 -1.21 17.30
C HIS A 292 13.15 -2.46 18.20
N ASN A 293 13.06 -3.66 17.62
CA ASN A 293 13.04 -4.94 18.34
C ASN A 293 14.30 -5.19 19.20
N THR A 294 15.43 -4.51 18.92
CA THR A 294 16.67 -4.62 19.71
C THR A 294 17.06 -3.33 20.43
N ASN A 295 16.46 -2.20 20.08
CA ASN A 295 16.76 -0.87 20.63
C ASN A 295 15.63 -0.41 21.55
N GLN A 296 15.57 -1.06 22.72
CA GLN A 296 14.55 -0.86 23.76
C GLN A 296 15.17 -0.38 25.10
N ASP A 297 16.48 -0.10 25.13
CA ASP A 297 17.20 0.25 26.35
C ASP A 297 16.92 1.70 26.79
N ALA A 298 17.03 1.96 28.09
CA ALA A 298 16.82 3.30 28.66
C ALA A 298 17.87 4.31 28.14
N GLY A 299 17.52 5.06 27.09
CA GLY A 299 18.38 6.02 26.40
C GLY A 299 18.58 5.75 24.91
N ASP A 300 18.01 4.67 24.37
CA ASP A 300 17.80 4.50 22.94
C ASP A 300 16.78 5.53 22.39
N SER A 301 16.69 5.66 21.07
CA SER A 301 15.86 6.68 20.42
C SER A 301 14.38 6.26 20.37
N PRO A 302 13.43 7.22 20.36
CA PRO A 302 12.02 6.87 20.21
C PRO A 302 11.72 6.21 18.85
N PRO A 303 10.57 5.54 18.71
CA PRO A 303 10.02 5.13 17.41
C PRO A 303 9.95 6.29 16.39
N MET A 304 9.76 5.98 15.11
CA MET A 304 9.92 6.90 13.96
C MET A 304 11.36 7.33 13.58
N VAL A 305 12.43 6.79 14.20
CA VAL A 305 13.80 6.96 13.65
C VAL A 305 14.12 6.09 12.43
N TRP A 306 13.21 5.16 12.07
CA TRP A 306 13.41 4.13 11.07
C TRP A 306 13.89 4.63 9.69
N PRO A 307 13.45 5.79 9.13
CA PRO A 307 13.90 6.20 7.79
C PRO A 307 15.38 6.55 7.73
N THR A 308 16.03 6.76 8.89
CA THR A 308 17.48 6.97 8.99
C THR A 308 18.30 5.69 8.76
N ASN A 309 17.64 4.54 8.54
CA ASN A 309 18.30 3.30 8.14
C ASN A 309 18.69 3.29 6.66
N TYR A 310 18.01 4.06 5.79
CA TYR A 310 18.37 4.15 4.36
C TYR A 310 19.83 4.60 4.14
N THR A 311 20.41 5.38 5.05
CA THR A 311 21.82 5.83 5.04
C THR A 311 22.78 4.98 5.91
N LYS A 312 22.29 3.94 6.59
CA LYS A 312 23.11 3.05 7.42
C LYS A 312 23.56 1.82 6.63
N LEU A 313 24.63 1.17 7.13
CA LEU A 313 25.40 0.15 6.42
C LEU A 313 24.53 -0.94 5.78
N ALA A 314 23.59 -1.51 6.54
CA ALA A 314 22.82 -2.68 6.11
C ALA A 314 21.94 -2.38 4.89
N ALA A 315 21.02 -1.42 5.00
CA ALA A 315 20.12 -1.08 3.89
C ALA A 315 20.87 -0.50 2.69
N SER A 316 21.78 0.46 2.91
CA SER A 316 22.57 1.04 1.79
C SER A 316 23.41 -0.02 1.06
N THR A 317 24.02 -0.97 1.78
CA THR A 317 24.76 -2.09 1.15
C THR A 317 23.82 -2.97 0.34
N MET A 318 22.71 -3.43 0.91
CA MET A 318 21.79 -4.35 0.22
C MET A 318 21.18 -3.75 -1.04
N PHE A 319 20.74 -2.48 -1.03
CA PHE A 319 20.28 -1.80 -2.24
C PHE A 319 21.40 -1.68 -3.28
N THR A 320 22.63 -1.34 -2.88
CA THR A 320 23.76 -1.24 -3.82
C THR A 320 24.07 -2.58 -4.48
N LEU A 321 24.01 -3.68 -3.71
CA LEU A 321 24.18 -5.03 -4.23
C LEU A 321 23.03 -5.45 -5.15
N PHE A 322 21.79 -5.13 -4.79
CA PHE A 322 20.60 -5.46 -5.58
C PHE A 322 20.53 -4.70 -6.91
N TRP A 323 20.95 -3.44 -6.97
CA TRP A 323 20.88 -2.65 -8.21
C TRP A 323 22.14 -2.75 -9.07
N ALA A 324 23.33 -2.76 -8.45
CA ALA A 324 24.60 -2.54 -9.13
C ALA A 324 25.77 -3.35 -8.50
N GLY A 325 25.47 -4.49 -7.87
CA GLY A 325 26.48 -5.39 -7.31
C GLY A 325 27.47 -5.94 -8.35
N ASP A 326 27.06 -6.11 -9.60
CA ASP A 326 27.97 -6.52 -10.69
C ASP A 326 28.99 -5.42 -11.05
N THR A 327 28.67 -4.14 -10.78
CA THR A 327 29.55 -2.99 -11.01
C THR A 327 30.44 -2.68 -9.81
N PHE A 328 29.86 -2.66 -8.60
CA PHE A 328 30.54 -2.19 -7.38
C PHE A 328 30.99 -3.30 -6.42
N ALA A 329 30.55 -4.55 -6.63
CA ALA A 329 30.95 -5.71 -5.85
C ALA A 329 31.18 -6.97 -6.73
N PRO A 330 31.87 -6.90 -7.89
CA PRO A 330 31.96 -7.99 -8.87
C PRO A 330 32.60 -9.29 -8.35
N ASN A 331 33.26 -9.26 -7.19
CA ASN A 331 33.86 -10.44 -6.56
C ASN A 331 32.90 -11.13 -5.56
N LYS A 332 31.79 -10.50 -5.17
CA LYS A 332 30.85 -11.08 -4.21
C LYS A 332 29.92 -12.05 -4.93
N MET A 333 30.35 -13.31 -4.95
CA MET A 333 29.57 -14.44 -5.45
C MET A 333 28.76 -15.08 -4.33
N TYR A 334 27.60 -15.65 -4.66
CA TYR A 334 26.84 -16.53 -3.77
C TYR A 334 26.22 -17.68 -4.59
N GLN A 335 26.40 -18.92 -4.12
CA GLN A 335 25.98 -20.15 -4.83
C GLN A 335 26.48 -20.28 -6.29
N GLY A 336 27.51 -19.53 -6.70
CA GLY A 336 28.06 -19.51 -8.05
C GLY A 336 27.46 -18.45 -8.99
N GLU A 337 26.38 -17.78 -8.57
CA GLU A 337 25.88 -16.54 -9.19
C GLU A 337 26.62 -15.33 -8.57
N SER A 338 26.66 -14.18 -9.26
CA SER A 338 27.01 -12.91 -8.61
C SER A 338 25.88 -12.47 -7.68
N ILE A 339 26.19 -11.75 -6.59
CA ILE A 339 25.18 -11.40 -5.59
C ILE A 339 24.04 -10.53 -6.16
N GLN A 340 24.31 -9.68 -7.16
CA GLN A 340 23.28 -8.92 -7.85
C GLN A 340 22.30 -9.86 -8.56
N GLN A 341 22.80 -10.70 -9.48
CA GLN A 341 21.95 -11.59 -10.25
C GLN A 341 21.24 -12.61 -9.34
N PHE A 342 21.92 -13.14 -8.32
CA PHE A 342 21.30 -14.01 -7.32
C PHE A 342 20.07 -13.36 -6.68
N LEU A 343 20.23 -12.17 -6.07
CA LEU A 343 19.13 -11.48 -5.38
C LEU A 343 18.02 -11.05 -6.35
N GLN A 344 18.37 -10.50 -7.52
CA GLN A 344 17.42 -10.07 -8.54
C GLN A 344 16.63 -11.26 -9.12
N ASN A 345 17.30 -12.40 -9.39
CA ASN A 345 16.67 -13.61 -9.93
C ASN A 345 15.69 -14.23 -8.93
N ARG A 346 16.06 -14.33 -7.64
CA ARG A 346 15.14 -14.86 -6.62
C ARG A 346 13.91 -13.98 -6.45
N TYR A 347 14.09 -12.66 -6.31
CA TYR A 347 12.99 -11.69 -6.25
C TYR A 347 12.06 -11.80 -7.48
N LEU A 348 12.63 -11.82 -8.68
CA LEU A 348 11.89 -11.87 -9.94
C LEU A 348 11.09 -13.18 -10.09
N GLU A 349 11.69 -14.34 -9.85
CA GLU A 349 10.96 -15.63 -9.94
C GLU A 349 9.93 -15.77 -8.81
N CYS A 350 10.14 -15.18 -7.64
CA CYS A 350 9.19 -15.17 -6.53
C CYS A 350 7.89 -14.44 -6.87
N TYR A 351 7.97 -13.18 -7.33
CA TYR A 351 6.77 -12.42 -7.73
C TYR A 351 6.16 -12.90 -9.05
N ARG A 352 6.96 -13.48 -9.95
CA ARG A 352 6.48 -14.21 -11.12
C ARG A 352 5.70 -15.48 -10.75
N HIS A 353 6.16 -16.24 -9.74
CA HIS A 353 5.40 -17.37 -9.20
C HIS A 353 4.08 -16.88 -8.60
N LEU A 354 4.10 -15.82 -7.78
CA LEU A 354 2.88 -15.21 -7.26
C LEU A 354 1.93 -14.76 -8.39
N ALA A 355 2.42 -14.04 -9.41
CA ALA A 355 1.62 -13.62 -10.57
C ALA A 355 1.00 -14.81 -11.33
N LYS A 356 1.75 -15.90 -11.50
CA LYS A 356 1.25 -17.15 -12.08
C LYS A 356 0.17 -17.79 -11.19
N ARG A 357 0.37 -17.83 -9.87
CA ARG A 357 -0.58 -18.37 -8.88
C ARG A 357 -1.88 -17.54 -8.81
N LEU A 358 -1.79 -16.21 -8.92
CA LEU A 358 -2.92 -15.27 -8.90
C LEU A 358 -3.59 -15.03 -10.27
N SER A 359 -3.00 -15.50 -11.37
CA SER A 359 -3.38 -15.19 -12.77
C SER A 359 -4.84 -15.43 -13.18
N ARG A 360 -5.62 -16.17 -12.38
CA ARG A 360 -7.04 -16.48 -12.62
C ARG A 360 -8.01 -15.60 -11.82
N LEU A 361 -7.52 -14.63 -11.06
CA LEU A 361 -8.34 -13.80 -10.17
C LEU A 361 -8.61 -12.43 -10.81
N ASP A 362 -9.82 -12.22 -11.30
CA ASP A 362 -10.28 -10.96 -11.95
C ASP A 362 -10.11 -9.69 -11.10
N ALA A 363 -9.84 -9.85 -9.80
CA ALA A 363 -9.49 -8.78 -8.88
C ALA A 363 -8.10 -8.20 -9.14
N VAL A 364 -7.12 -9.00 -9.56
CA VAL A 364 -5.72 -8.62 -9.69
C VAL A 364 -5.49 -7.94 -11.04
N VAL A 365 -5.31 -6.61 -11.04
CA VAL A 365 -5.08 -5.83 -12.26
C VAL A 365 -3.59 -5.68 -12.62
N GLY A 366 -2.68 -5.93 -11.67
CA GLY A 366 -1.25 -5.68 -11.89
C GLY A 366 -0.38 -5.89 -10.66
N PHE A 367 0.90 -5.57 -10.84
CA PHE A 367 1.97 -5.69 -9.85
C PHE A 367 2.80 -4.40 -9.83
N GLU A 368 3.18 -3.93 -8.66
CA GLU A 368 4.26 -2.94 -8.53
C GLU A 368 5.63 -3.62 -8.67
N VAL A 369 6.65 -2.88 -9.07
CA VAL A 369 8.02 -3.41 -9.25
C VAL A 369 8.72 -3.61 -7.91
N MET A 370 8.65 -2.61 -7.04
CA MET A 370 9.20 -2.56 -5.68
C MET A 370 8.71 -1.27 -5.02
N ASN A 371 8.21 -1.34 -3.78
CA ASN A 371 7.92 -0.14 -2.99
C ASN A 371 9.19 0.71 -2.80
N GLU A 372 9.11 2.02 -3.04
CA GLU A 372 10.14 3.02 -2.71
C GLU A 372 11.61 2.58 -3.01
N PRO A 373 11.98 2.37 -4.28
CA PRO A 373 13.27 1.81 -4.68
C PRO A 373 14.43 2.79 -4.43
N HIS A 374 15.08 2.65 -3.27
CA HIS A 374 16.20 3.49 -2.85
C HIS A 374 17.52 3.09 -3.54
N PRO A 375 18.37 4.03 -3.99
CA PRO A 375 19.61 3.72 -4.74
C PRO A 375 20.75 3.12 -3.88
N GLY A 376 20.64 3.16 -2.55
CA GLY A 376 21.74 2.77 -1.66
C GLY A 376 22.90 3.75 -1.75
N TYR A 377 24.09 3.27 -2.13
CA TYR A 377 25.27 4.09 -2.40
C TYR A 377 25.36 4.56 -3.86
N VAL A 378 24.56 4.03 -4.80
CA VAL A 378 24.66 4.36 -6.23
C VAL A 378 24.43 5.86 -6.45
N GLY A 379 25.42 6.55 -7.05
CA GLY A 379 25.42 7.99 -7.25
C GLY A 379 25.81 8.85 -6.03
N LEU A 380 26.22 8.25 -4.90
CA LEU A 380 26.58 8.98 -3.68
C LEU A 380 27.91 9.74 -3.84
N LYS A 381 27.81 11.07 -3.95
CA LYS A 381 28.91 11.99 -4.28
C LYS A 381 29.98 12.18 -3.19
N ASN A 382 29.75 11.74 -1.95
CA ASN A 382 30.69 11.92 -0.85
C ASN A 382 30.48 10.89 0.26
N LEU A 383 31.44 9.97 0.40
CA LEU A 383 31.38 8.91 1.41
C LEU A 383 31.73 9.38 2.82
N ASN A 384 32.29 10.58 3.00
CA ASN A 384 32.58 11.17 4.32
C ASN A 384 31.39 11.93 4.91
N ARG A 385 30.36 12.28 4.11
CA ARG A 385 29.22 13.09 4.57
C ARG A 385 28.05 13.07 3.56
N TYR A 386 26.86 12.66 4.02
CA TYR A 386 25.60 12.81 3.27
C TYR A 386 25.15 14.28 3.16
N ASP A 387 24.30 14.59 2.17
CA ASP A 387 23.78 15.95 1.97
C ASP A 387 22.55 16.18 2.86
N PHE A 388 22.59 17.27 3.63
CA PHE A 388 21.56 17.67 4.59
C PHE A 388 20.27 18.19 3.92
N ASN A 389 20.28 18.39 2.59
CA ASN A 389 19.11 18.78 1.81
C ASN A 389 18.34 17.58 1.26
N SER A 390 18.99 16.40 1.14
CA SER A 390 18.39 15.17 0.55
C SER A 390 18.30 13.99 1.52
N ASN A 391 19.03 14.00 2.64
CA ASN A 391 19.09 12.86 3.57
C ASN A 391 18.66 13.28 4.99
N LEU A 392 17.97 12.37 5.69
CA LEU A 392 17.48 12.59 7.05
C LEU A 392 18.58 12.33 8.09
N PHE A 393 18.94 13.36 8.85
CA PHE A 393 19.89 13.29 9.97
C PHE A 393 19.16 13.34 11.31
N PHE A 394 18.95 12.19 11.95
CA PHE A 394 18.29 12.07 13.26
C PHE A 394 18.77 10.78 13.97
N GLY A 395 18.88 10.79 15.30
CA GLY A 395 19.56 9.71 16.04
C GLY A 395 21.04 9.62 15.67
N ASP A 396 21.64 8.42 15.78
CA ASP A 396 23.00 8.19 15.28
C ASP A 396 23.03 8.31 13.75
N SER A 397 23.86 9.21 13.24
CA SER A 397 23.96 9.53 11.80
C SER A 397 25.41 9.42 11.31
N PRO A 398 25.97 8.20 11.19
CA PRO A 398 27.30 7.99 10.62
C PRO A 398 27.32 8.34 9.13
N SER A 399 28.49 8.75 8.63
CA SER A 399 28.78 8.75 7.19
C SER A 399 28.90 7.33 6.62
N ALA A 400 28.99 7.20 5.29
CA ALA A 400 29.22 5.89 4.66
C ALA A 400 30.58 5.30 5.07
N LEU A 401 31.65 6.10 5.09
CA LEU A 401 32.98 5.67 5.56
C LEU A 401 32.96 5.20 7.01
N GLU A 402 32.31 5.95 7.91
CA GLU A 402 32.17 5.54 9.31
C GLU A 402 31.32 4.27 9.43
N SER A 403 30.26 4.15 8.64
CA SER A 403 29.43 2.93 8.58
C SER A 403 30.23 1.71 8.12
N PHE A 404 31.07 1.84 7.09
CA PHE A 404 31.96 0.77 6.63
C PHE A 404 32.94 0.34 7.73
N ALA A 405 33.56 1.30 8.40
CA ALA A 405 34.55 1.09 9.44
C ALA A 405 33.96 0.50 10.73
N LEU A 406 32.78 0.97 11.15
CA LEU A 406 32.01 0.40 12.24
C LEU A 406 31.69 -1.08 11.97
N GLY A 407 31.24 -1.40 10.76
CA GLY A 407 30.98 -2.77 10.33
C GLY A 407 32.23 -3.65 10.29
N ASP A 408 33.40 -3.07 10.00
CA ASP A 408 34.72 -3.72 9.99
C ASP A 408 35.34 -3.88 11.40
N GLY A 409 34.55 -3.75 12.47
CA GLY A 409 34.99 -3.93 13.85
C GLY A 409 35.64 -2.71 14.51
N MET A 410 35.60 -1.52 13.90
CA MET A 410 36.15 -0.31 14.51
C MET A 410 35.17 0.34 15.49
N ALA A 411 35.64 0.67 16.70
CA ALA A 411 34.89 1.52 17.65
C ALA A 411 35.07 2.99 17.27
N LEU A 412 33.99 3.72 16.94
CA LEU A 412 34.07 5.10 16.43
C LEU A 412 33.13 6.09 17.17
N PRO A 413 33.55 7.38 17.31
CA PRO A 413 32.75 8.44 17.90
C PRO A 413 31.77 9.05 16.89
N ILE A 414 30.53 8.57 16.86
CA ILE A 414 29.49 8.95 15.90
C ILE A 414 28.64 10.12 16.40
N GLU A 415 28.21 11.00 15.49
CA GLU A 415 27.35 12.14 15.81
C GLU A 415 25.88 11.74 16.03
N VAL A 416 25.29 12.30 17.09
CA VAL A 416 23.88 12.10 17.45
C VAL A 416 23.11 13.38 17.13
N TRP A 417 22.07 13.27 16.30
CA TRP A 417 21.29 14.38 15.77
C TRP A 417 19.87 14.41 16.35
N VAL A 418 19.39 15.60 16.70
CA VAL A 418 18.08 15.83 17.33
C VAL A 418 17.28 16.91 16.61
N LYS A 419 15.95 16.88 16.75
CA LYS A 419 15.03 17.91 16.24
C LYS A 419 15.42 19.31 16.73
N SER A 420 15.27 20.32 15.87
CA SER A 420 15.58 21.71 16.21
C SER A 420 14.76 22.73 15.41
N TRP A 421 15.06 24.00 15.66
CA TRP A 421 14.51 25.16 14.95
C TRP A 421 15.62 26.24 14.90
N PRO A 422 15.77 27.02 13.81
CA PRO A 422 15.00 26.98 12.56
C PRO A 422 15.41 25.87 11.58
N PHE A 423 16.56 25.24 11.77
CA PHE A 423 16.97 24.07 10.96
C PHE A 423 16.29 22.79 11.48
N PRO A 424 15.86 21.85 10.61
CA PRO A 424 15.07 20.68 11.02
C PRO A 424 15.73 19.83 12.12
N THR A 425 17.04 19.60 12.02
CA THR A 425 17.84 18.92 13.04
C THR A 425 19.19 19.59 13.26
N LYS A 426 19.77 19.32 14.43
CA LYS A 426 21.10 19.76 14.85
C LYS A 426 21.86 18.60 15.50
N LYS A 427 23.19 18.64 15.47
CA LYS A 427 24.02 17.81 16.34
C LYS A 427 23.73 18.16 17.80
N GLU A 428 23.43 17.16 18.62
CA GLU A 428 23.38 17.29 20.08
C GLU A 428 24.73 16.93 20.71
N ARG A 429 25.22 15.73 20.38
CA ARG A 429 26.36 15.10 21.04
C ARG A 429 27.08 14.14 20.09
N THR A 430 28.07 13.44 20.62
CA THR A 430 28.79 12.35 19.95
C THR A 430 28.89 11.18 20.93
N ARG A 431 28.64 9.94 20.49
CA ARG A 431 28.77 8.72 21.33
C ARG A 431 29.64 7.66 20.64
N ILE A 432 30.31 6.80 21.42
CA ILE A 432 31.05 5.67 20.85
C ILE A 432 30.04 4.60 20.43
N ILE A 433 30.09 4.21 19.15
CA ILE A 433 29.40 3.04 18.60
C ILE A 433 30.43 1.93 18.40
N ASN A 434 29.99 0.67 18.43
CA ASN A 434 30.82 -0.54 18.38
C ASN A 434 31.95 -0.60 19.43
N ALA A 435 31.65 -0.26 20.68
CA ALA A 435 32.63 -0.33 21.78
C ALA A 435 33.21 -1.75 21.99
N GLY A 436 32.44 -2.80 21.64
CA GLY A 436 32.88 -4.20 21.68
C GLY A 436 33.81 -4.62 20.52
N LYS A 437 33.97 -3.80 19.48
CA LYS A 437 34.76 -4.09 18.26
C LYS A 437 34.30 -5.34 17.51
N GLU A 438 33.00 -5.58 17.46
CA GLU A 438 32.41 -6.70 16.73
C GLU A 438 32.39 -6.39 15.22
N SER A 439 32.81 -7.32 14.36
CA SER A 439 32.54 -7.19 12.92
C SER A 439 31.09 -7.57 12.62
N VAL A 440 30.47 -6.90 11.65
CA VAL A 440 29.17 -7.31 11.09
C VAL A 440 29.33 -8.36 9.99
N TRP A 441 30.55 -8.61 9.52
CA TRP A 441 30.82 -9.48 8.37
C TRP A 441 31.16 -10.90 8.84
N LEU A 442 30.41 -11.88 8.35
CA LEU A 442 30.59 -13.31 8.65
C LEU A 442 31.98 -13.82 8.25
N GLU A 443 32.57 -13.23 7.22
CA GLU A 443 33.91 -13.52 6.69
C GLU A 443 35.01 -12.62 7.33
N GLY A 444 34.66 -11.75 8.27
CA GLY A 444 35.58 -10.93 9.05
C GLY A 444 35.93 -9.56 8.47
N GLU A 445 36.15 -9.43 7.16
CA GLU A 445 36.51 -8.16 6.48
C GLU A 445 35.35 -7.56 5.68
N CYS A 446 35.20 -6.23 5.75
CA CYS A 446 34.17 -5.45 5.07
C CYS A 446 34.25 -5.50 3.54
N LEU A 447 33.14 -5.80 2.86
CA LEU A 447 33.06 -5.87 1.39
C LEU A 447 33.65 -4.62 0.69
N TRP A 448 33.30 -3.43 1.18
CA TRP A 448 33.78 -2.18 0.60
C TRP A 448 35.28 -1.92 0.84
N ARG A 449 35.88 -2.62 1.81
CA ARG A 449 37.32 -2.69 2.03
C ARG A 449 37.99 -3.68 1.08
N GLN A 450 37.39 -4.86 0.88
CA GLN A 450 37.83 -5.85 -0.12
C GLN A 450 37.88 -5.25 -1.54
N HIS A 451 36.92 -4.39 -1.88
CA HIS A 451 36.88 -3.64 -3.15
C HIS A 451 37.73 -2.35 -3.17
N GLY A 452 38.53 -2.09 -2.12
CA GLY A 452 39.51 -1.01 -2.07
C GLY A 452 38.90 0.41 -2.03
N VAL A 453 37.68 0.56 -1.53
CA VAL A 453 37.02 1.88 -1.39
C VAL A 453 37.67 2.69 -0.25
N TRP A 454 38.09 2.00 0.81
CA TRP A 454 38.68 2.57 2.02
C TRP A 454 39.63 1.58 2.70
N SER A 455 40.45 2.09 3.63
CA SER A 455 41.38 1.29 4.45
C SER A 455 41.63 1.93 5.81
N VAL A 456 42.30 1.22 6.72
CA VAL A 456 42.76 1.79 8.00
C VAL A 456 44.12 2.47 7.81
N ASN A 457 44.23 3.73 8.25
CA ASN A 457 45.50 4.45 8.25
C ASN A 457 46.42 3.92 9.37
N GLU A 458 47.44 3.15 8.98
CA GLU A 458 48.45 2.51 9.84
C GLU A 458 49.02 3.42 10.94
N LYS A 459 49.19 4.72 10.67
CA LYS A 459 49.81 5.68 11.61
C LYS A 459 48.83 6.25 12.64
N THR A 460 47.53 6.14 12.41
CA THR A 460 46.50 6.80 13.25
C THR A 460 45.40 5.87 13.74
N GLY A 461 45.29 4.65 13.19
CA GLY A 461 44.22 3.71 13.49
C GLY A 461 42.82 4.19 13.08
N LYS A 462 42.73 5.19 12.20
CA LYS A 462 41.46 5.77 11.71
C LYS A 462 41.13 5.29 10.30
N PRO A 463 39.85 5.20 9.91
CA PRO A 463 39.48 4.94 8.53
C PRO A 463 39.97 6.08 7.61
N ARG A 464 40.40 5.70 6.42
CA ARG A 464 40.82 6.57 5.32
C ARG A 464 40.06 6.15 4.06
N LEU A 465 39.41 7.11 3.42
CA LEU A 465 38.79 6.91 2.12
C LEU A 465 39.86 6.90 1.03
N ASP A 466 39.88 5.87 0.19
CA ASP A 466 40.88 5.68 -0.87
C ASP A 466 40.31 5.90 -2.27
N ARG A 467 39.02 5.60 -2.49
CA ARG A 467 38.28 5.87 -3.73
C ARG A 467 37.01 6.68 -3.42
N PRO A 468 37.08 8.02 -3.42
CA PRO A 468 35.98 8.87 -2.94
C PRO A 468 34.78 8.94 -3.91
N ASP A 469 35.02 8.64 -5.17
CA ASP A 469 34.10 8.70 -6.31
C ASP A 469 33.50 7.33 -6.68
N TYR A 470 33.87 6.26 -5.97
CA TYR A 470 33.67 4.85 -6.35
C TYR A 470 32.24 4.45 -6.77
N PHE A 471 31.20 5.10 -6.24
CA PHE A 471 29.81 4.81 -6.58
C PHE A 471 29.19 5.80 -7.58
N THR A 472 29.96 6.76 -8.09
CA THR A 472 29.54 7.77 -9.07
C THR A 472 30.08 7.53 -10.48
N THR A 473 31.09 6.67 -10.60
CA THR A 473 31.75 6.26 -11.84
C THR A 473 31.80 4.73 -11.92
N ASP A 474 31.74 4.16 -13.12
CA ASP A 474 31.96 2.74 -13.33
C ASP A 474 33.45 2.41 -13.09
N PRO A 475 33.79 1.49 -12.16
CA PRO A 475 35.19 1.19 -11.85
C PRO A 475 36.02 0.60 -13.01
N ASN A 476 35.37 0.15 -14.09
CA ASN A 476 35.98 -0.49 -15.24
C ASN A 476 36.04 0.43 -16.47
N THR A 477 34.97 1.21 -16.73
CA THR A 477 34.91 2.12 -17.90
C THR A 477 35.27 3.56 -17.58
N GLY A 478 35.17 3.97 -16.31
CA GLY A 478 35.32 5.37 -15.88
C GLY A 478 34.15 6.28 -16.25
N GLU A 479 33.09 5.75 -16.88
CA GLU A 479 31.89 6.54 -17.22
C GLU A 479 31.12 6.93 -15.96
N LYS A 480 30.52 8.12 -15.98
CA LYS A 480 29.66 8.57 -14.88
C LYS A 480 28.35 7.78 -14.88
N LEU A 481 28.00 7.21 -13.73
CA LEU A 481 26.79 6.40 -13.56
C LEU A 481 25.57 7.22 -13.12
N ASP A 482 24.40 6.71 -13.48
CA ASP A 482 23.08 7.18 -13.08
C ASP A 482 22.27 5.97 -12.58
N PHE A 483 21.62 6.12 -11.43
CA PHE A 483 20.74 5.10 -10.85
C PHE A 483 19.60 4.72 -11.78
N ASN A 484 19.09 5.67 -12.58
CA ASN A 484 17.99 5.45 -13.52
C ASN A 484 18.26 4.28 -14.48
N ARG A 485 19.52 4.08 -14.92
CA ARG A 485 19.92 2.97 -15.78
C ARG A 485 19.74 1.60 -15.10
N PHE A 486 20.17 1.47 -13.85
CA PHE A 486 20.07 0.21 -13.10
C PHE A 486 18.63 -0.11 -12.70
N TYR A 487 17.86 0.92 -12.32
CA TYR A 487 16.45 0.77 -11.99
C TYR A 487 15.63 0.33 -13.21
N LEU A 488 15.80 0.98 -14.37
CA LEU A 488 15.02 0.65 -15.56
C LEU A 488 15.39 -0.71 -16.17
N ASP A 489 16.65 -1.17 -16.14
CA ASP A 489 16.96 -2.57 -16.52
C ASP A 489 16.17 -3.57 -15.68
N PHE A 490 16.10 -3.36 -14.36
CA PHE A 490 15.32 -4.22 -13.48
C PHE A 490 13.82 -4.13 -13.77
N VAL A 491 13.25 -2.93 -13.91
CA VAL A 491 11.84 -2.71 -14.31
C VAL A 491 11.53 -3.45 -15.62
N ASN A 492 12.41 -3.36 -16.61
CA ASN A 492 12.26 -4.01 -17.91
C ASN A 492 12.24 -5.54 -17.80
N ARG A 493 13.12 -6.14 -16.98
CA ARG A 493 13.14 -7.59 -16.75
C ARG A 493 11.94 -8.06 -15.92
N TYR A 494 11.59 -7.34 -14.85
CA TYR A 494 10.43 -7.64 -14.00
C TYR A 494 9.10 -7.57 -14.77
N SER A 495 8.89 -6.50 -15.56
CA SER A 495 7.68 -6.32 -16.38
C SER A 495 7.44 -7.51 -17.30
N ARG A 496 8.48 -7.93 -18.03
CA ARG A 496 8.43 -9.11 -18.92
C ARG A 496 8.21 -10.41 -18.14
N ALA A 497 8.81 -10.56 -16.96
CA ALA A 497 8.64 -11.75 -16.12
C ALA A 497 7.19 -11.93 -15.65
N ILE A 498 6.57 -10.86 -15.11
CA ILE A 498 5.17 -10.85 -14.69
C ILE A 498 4.23 -11.02 -15.91
N GLN A 499 4.41 -10.22 -16.96
CA GLN A 499 3.51 -10.25 -18.13
C GLN A 499 3.58 -11.55 -18.92
N SER A 500 4.70 -12.30 -18.87
CA SER A 500 4.76 -13.64 -19.49
C SER A 500 3.89 -14.72 -18.80
N VAL A 501 3.37 -14.45 -17.60
CA VAL A 501 2.40 -15.32 -16.89
C VAL A 501 1.04 -14.65 -16.65
N LEU A 502 0.99 -13.32 -16.70
CA LEU A 502 -0.24 -12.52 -16.64
C LEU A 502 -0.17 -11.38 -17.69
N PRO A 503 -0.41 -11.65 -18.99
CA PRO A 503 -0.21 -10.66 -20.08
C PRO A 503 -1.09 -9.41 -20.00
N SER A 504 -2.09 -9.42 -19.12
CA SER A 504 -2.97 -8.29 -18.82
C SER A 504 -2.48 -7.37 -17.70
N ALA A 505 -1.39 -7.71 -17.00
CA ALA A 505 -0.94 -7.00 -15.82
C ALA A 505 -0.44 -5.59 -16.14
N PHE A 506 -1.00 -4.60 -15.45
CA PHE A 506 -0.33 -3.31 -15.25
C PHE A 506 0.95 -3.51 -14.43
N ILE A 507 2.00 -2.76 -14.77
CA ILE A 507 3.22 -2.71 -13.97
C ILE A 507 3.35 -1.30 -13.38
N PHE A 508 3.27 -1.20 -12.06
CA PHE A 508 3.31 0.07 -11.33
C PHE A 508 4.77 0.41 -10.99
N VAL A 509 5.20 1.64 -11.34
CA VAL A 509 6.61 2.07 -11.23
C VAL A 509 6.69 3.47 -10.62
N GLY A 510 7.39 3.61 -9.50
CA GLY A 510 7.51 4.87 -8.75
C GLY A 510 8.91 5.11 -8.18
N PRO A 511 9.31 6.38 -7.95
CA PRO A 511 10.47 6.71 -7.15
C PRO A 511 10.18 6.55 -5.64
N ILE A 512 11.20 6.76 -4.79
CA ILE A 512 10.98 7.07 -3.38
C ILE A 512 10.10 8.34 -3.21
N PRO A 513 9.42 8.54 -2.05
CA PRO A 513 8.43 9.59 -1.91
C PRO A 513 8.98 10.98 -2.16
N ASN A 514 8.15 11.83 -2.76
CA ASN A 514 8.45 13.24 -3.01
C ASN A 514 9.67 13.51 -3.93
N GLU A 515 10.29 12.51 -4.55
CA GLU A 515 11.36 12.69 -5.56
C GLU A 515 10.83 12.66 -7.02
N PRO A 516 11.64 13.08 -8.04
CA PRO A 516 11.25 13.07 -9.45
C PRO A 516 10.93 11.69 -10.03
N ALA A 517 10.10 11.69 -11.06
CA ALA A 517 9.81 10.51 -11.87
C ALA A 517 11.07 9.94 -12.57
N PRO A 518 11.23 8.61 -12.65
CA PRO A 518 12.27 7.97 -13.48
C PRO A 518 12.11 8.34 -14.96
N VAL A 519 13.20 8.33 -15.71
CA VAL A 519 13.28 8.83 -17.09
C VAL A 519 13.37 7.67 -18.08
N TRP A 520 12.25 7.36 -18.73
CA TRP A 520 12.16 6.39 -19.82
C TRP A 520 13.04 6.79 -21.01
N THR A 521 13.58 5.78 -21.67
CA THR A 521 14.30 5.88 -22.94
C THR A 521 13.58 5.05 -24.02
N PRO A 522 13.85 5.26 -25.32
CA PRO A 522 13.16 4.54 -26.41
C PRO A 522 13.38 3.01 -26.47
N GLY A 523 14.20 2.44 -25.57
CA GLY A 523 14.41 0.99 -25.45
C GLY A 523 13.76 0.36 -24.21
N ASP A 524 13.12 1.15 -23.35
CA ASP A 524 12.49 0.68 -22.12
C ASP A 524 11.09 0.09 -22.39
N HIS A 525 10.64 -0.78 -21.49
CA HIS A 525 9.37 -1.48 -21.61
C HIS A 525 8.19 -0.51 -21.43
N GLU A 526 7.21 -0.56 -22.34
CA GLU A 526 6.08 0.40 -22.34
C GLU A 526 4.72 -0.25 -22.04
N ASP A 527 4.56 -1.55 -22.29
CA ASP A 527 3.26 -2.23 -22.23
C ASP A 527 2.66 -2.24 -20.82
N ASN A 528 1.48 -1.61 -20.68
CA ASN A 528 0.72 -1.47 -19.44
C ASN A 528 1.51 -0.87 -18.26
N ILE A 529 2.54 -0.05 -18.51
CA ILE A 529 3.23 0.70 -17.44
C ILE A 529 2.28 1.75 -16.83
N VAL A 530 2.27 1.85 -15.50
CA VAL A 530 1.59 2.88 -14.71
C VAL A 530 2.63 3.63 -13.88
N TYR A 531 2.60 4.97 -13.95
CA TYR A 531 3.43 5.80 -13.06
C TYR A 531 2.80 5.86 -11.66
N ALA A 532 3.55 5.42 -10.65
CA ALA A 532 3.06 5.13 -9.30
C ALA A 532 3.81 5.92 -8.19
N PRO A 533 3.81 7.26 -8.20
CA PRO A 533 4.55 8.06 -7.22
C PRO A 533 3.92 8.06 -5.83
N HIS A 534 4.73 8.29 -4.80
CA HIS A 534 4.29 8.56 -3.43
C HIS A 534 4.40 10.06 -3.11
N TRP A 535 3.44 10.62 -2.36
CA TRP A 535 3.48 12.03 -1.94
C TRP A 535 2.96 12.23 -0.52
N TYR A 536 3.74 12.97 0.27
CA TYR A 536 3.45 13.34 1.65
C TYR A 536 3.84 14.79 1.98
N ASP A 537 3.22 15.38 3.01
CA ASP A 537 3.72 16.62 3.64
C ASP A 537 4.85 16.27 4.63
N LEU A 538 6.08 16.38 4.12
CA LEU A 538 7.32 16.12 4.87
C LEU A 538 7.46 16.95 6.15
N HIS A 539 6.90 18.17 6.22
CA HIS A 539 6.99 19.01 7.41
C HIS A 539 6.03 18.53 8.50
N SER A 540 4.78 18.25 8.12
CA SER A 540 3.73 17.83 9.06
C SER A 540 3.96 16.40 9.58
N ILE A 541 4.49 15.49 8.74
CA ILE A 541 4.90 14.14 9.18
C ILE A 541 6.11 14.21 10.10
N PHE A 542 7.19 14.89 9.70
CA PHE A 542 8.41 14.95 10.51
C PHE A 542 8.15 15.51 11.91
N ASN A 543 7.30 16.54 12.02
CA ASN A 543 6.95 17.14 13.32
C ASN A 543 5.77 16.45 14.03
N LYS A 544 5.04 15.53 13.38
CA LYS A 544 3.77 14.95 13.85
C LYS A 544 2.78 16.04 14.31
N SER A 545 2.58 17.07 13.47
CA SER A 545 1.75 18.23 13.83
C SER A 545 1.12 18.92 12.61
N PHE A 546 -0.13 19.37 12.75
CA PHE A 546 -0.82 20.21 11.78
C PHE A 546 -1.88 21.08 12.47
N ASP A 547 -1.75 22.41 12.39
CA ASP A 547 -2.74 23.37 12.91
C ASP A 547 -3.58 24.06 11.81
N GLY A 548 -3.25 23.81 10.55
CA GLY A 548 -3.90 24.41 9.38
C GLY A 548 -3.62 25.90 9.15
N ARG A 549 -2.70 26.52 9.89
CA ARG A 549 -2.35 27.95 9.76
C ARG A 549 -1.17 28.20 8.83
N ILE A 550 -0.15 27.35 8.88
CA ILE A 550 1.06 27.45 8.06
C ILE A 550 1.43 26.06 7.51
N THR A 551 1.76 25.97 6.22
CA THR A 551 2.35 24.78 5.59
C THR A 551 3.51 25.19 4.70
N HIS A 552 4.51 24.33 4.56
CA HIS A 552 5.70 24.60 3.75
C HIS A 552 5.80 23.64 2.55
N ASP A 553 6.40 24.12 1.47
CA ASP A 553 6.85 23.31 0.33
C ASP A 553 8.30 22.87 0.58
N VAL A 554 8.46 21.72 1.24
CA VAL A 554 9.76 21.20 1.67
C VAL A 554 10.64 20.79 0.49
N GLN A 555 10.04 20.25 -0.58
CA GLN A 555 10.74 19.93 -1.84
C GLN A 555 11.37 21.19 -2.46
N SER A 556 10.61 22.28 -2.52
CA SER A 556 11.12 23.56 -3.01
C SER A 556 12.23 24.11 -2.11
N LEU A 557 12.08 23.98 -0.78
CA LEU A 557 13.08 24.47 0.19
C LEU A 557 14.42 23.73 0.02
N SER A 558 14.44 22.40 -0.06
CA SER A 558 15.67 21.64 -0.31
C SER A 558 16.28 21.93 -1.68
N LYS A 559 15.45 22.30 -2.66
CA LYS A 559 15.86 22.75 -4.01
C LYS A 559 16.20 24.26 -4.05
N GLY A 560 16.43 24.90 -2.90
CA GLY A 560 17.00 26.25 -2.77
C GLY A 560 16.00 27.41 -2.89
N LYS A 561 14.69 27.15 -2.96
CA LYS A 561 13.67 28.20 -3.00
C LYS A 561 13.59 28.93 -1.65
N ASN A 562 13.41 30.25 -1.66
CA ASN A 562 13.34 31.02 -0.41
C ASN A 562 12.07 30.72 0.40
N VAL A 563 12.20 30.78 1.73
CA VAL A 563 11.15 30.41 2.69
C VAL A 563 9.83 31.14 2.45
N PHE A 564 9.85 32.45 2.19
CA PHE A 564 8.62 33.22 1.97
C PHE A 564 7.82 32.72 0.76
N SER A 565 8.49 32.37 -0.34
CA SER A 565 7.86 31.81 -1.55
C SER A 565 7.57 30.31 -1.48
N ALA A 566 8.00 29.63 -0.41
CA ALA A 566 7.70 28.24 -0.09
C ALA A 566 6.72 28.09 1.09
N THR A 567 6.16 29.20 1.60
CA THR A 567 5.26 29.21 2.77
C THR A 567 3.84 29.59 2.37
N TYR A 568 2.86 28.84 2.87
CA TYR A 568 1.45 28.97 2.52
C TYR A 568 0.61 29.11 3.80
N PHE A 569 -0.39 29.98 3.76
CA PHE A 569 -1.16 30.39 4.95
C PHE A 569 -2.63 29.95 4.90
N GLY A 570 -3.12 29.40 6.00
CA GLY A 570 -4.47 28.86 6.16
C GLY A 570 -4.74 27.59 5.35
N LEU A 571 -5.88 26.93 5.58
CA LEU A 571 -6.30 25.72 4.84
C LEU A 571 -6.39 25.94 3.32
N LYS A 572 -6.76 27.16 2.88
CA LYS A 572 -6.71 27.54 1.45
C LYS A 572 -5.28 27.60 0.92
N GLY A 573 -4.33 28.01 1.75
CA GLY A 573 -2.90 27.94 1.47
C GLY A 573 -2.41 26.50 1.37
N ALA A 574 -2.78 25.64 2.33
CA ALA A 574 -2.44 24.21 2.32
C ALA A 574 -2.95 23.50 1.05
N LYS A 575 -4.23 23.66 0.69
CA LYS A 575 -4.79 23.13 -0.56
C LYS A 575 -4.00 23.60 -1.80
N ARG A 576 -3.61 24.89 -1.85
CA ARG A 576 -2.80 25.45 -2.95
C ARG A 576 -1.36 24.94 -2.97
N ASN A 577 -0.76 24.68 -1.81
CA ASN A 577 0.58 24.10 -1.66
C ASN A 577 0.60 22.69 -2.27
N TYR A 578 -0.23 21.81 -1.73
CA TYR A 578 -0.27 20.39 -2.12
C TYR A 578 -0.74 20.22 -3.57
N HIS A 579 -1.70 21.03 -4.05
CA HIS A 579 -2.11 21.04 -5.46
C HIS A 579 -0.93 21.34 -6.39
N GLY A 580 -0.10 22.35 -6.06
CA GLY A 580 1.07 22.72 -6.85
C GLY A 580 2.20 21.68 -6.84
N GLN A 581 2.39 20.97 -5.71
CA GLN A 581 3.34 19.86 -5.65
C GLN A 581 2.86 18.67 -6.50
N LEU A 582 1.59 18.27 -6.37
CA LEU A 582 1.01 17.15 -7.12
C LEU A 582 0.87 17.44 -8.63
N ALA A 583 0.61 18.69 -9.02
CA ALA A 583 0.68 19.13 -10.41
C ALA A 583 2.10 18.95 -10.99
N ASN A 584 3.15 19.18 -10.20
CA ASN A 584 4.52 18.92 -10.62
C ASN A 584 4.85 17.43 -10.69
N VAL A 585 4.39 16.61 -9.73
CA VAL A 585 4.53 15.13 -9.78
C VAL A 585 3.89 14.58 -11.06
N LEU A 586 2.66 15.01 -11.38
CA LEU A 586 1.94 14.63 -12.59
C LEU A 586 2.64 15.09 -13.87
N ARG A 587 3.05 16.37 -13.94
CA ARG A 587 3.76 16.92 -15.10
C ARG A 587 5.10 16.22 -15.35
N LEU A 588 5.86 15.93 -14.30
CA LEU A 588 7.13 15.19 -14.40
C LEU A 588 6.91 13.73 -14.78
N GLY A 589 5.84 13.08 -14.31
CA GLY A 589 5.43 11.76 -14.78
C GLY A 589 5.17 11.73 -16.28
N LEU A 590 4.33 12.65 -16.77
CA LEU A 590 4.03 12.78 -18.21
C LEU A 590 5.26 13.11 -19.06
N GLN A 591 6.20 13.91 -18.51
CA GLN A 591 7.43 14.29 -19.17
C GLN A 591 8.47 13.16 -19.23
N ASN A 592 8.64 12.41 -18.13
CA ASN A 592 9.74 11.47 -17.95
C ASN A 592 9.34 10.01 -18.22
N VAL A 593 8.11 9.60 -17.89
CA VAL A 593 7.56 8.24 -18.08
C VAL A 593 6.64 8.18 -19.31
N GLY A 594 6.25 9.34 -19.85
CA GLY A 594 5.39 9.48 -21.02
C GLY A 594 3.90 9.54 -20.68
N THR A 595 3.04 9.53 -21.71
CA THR A 595 1.58 9.67 -21.60
C THR A 595 0.91 8.40 -21.09
N LYS A 596 1.27 7.96 -19.89
CA LYS A 596 0.83 6.72 -19.22
C LYS A 596 -0.05 7.06 -17.99
N PRO A 597 -0.90 6.14 -17.48
CA PRO A 597 -1.74 6.41 -16.31
C PRO A 597 -0.91 6.77 -15.07
N CYS A 598 -1.44 7.66 -14.24
CA CYS A 598 -0.82 8.10 -12.99
C CYS A 598 -1.74 7.76 -11.81
N LEU A 599 -1.20 7.02 -10.84
CA LEU A 599 -1.88 6.65 -9.59
C LEU A 599 -0.92 6.92 -8.42
N VAL A 600 -1.33 7.74 -7.46
CA VAL A 600 -0.50 7.98 -6.27
C VAL A 600 -0.60 6.76 -5.34
N GLY A 601 0.47 5.95 -5.31
CA GLY A 601 0.51 4.66 -4.58
C GLY A 601 0.31 4.84 -3.07
N GLU A 602 0.89 5.91 -2.53
CA GLU A 602 0.67 6.34 -1.16
C GLU A 602 0.49 7.85 -1.03
N CYS A 603 -0.56 8.22 -0.30
CA CYS A 603 -0.68 9.50 0.36
C CYS A 603 -1.48 9.33 1.66
N GLY A 604 -1.21 10.15 2.67
CA GLY A 604 -1.87 10.00 3.97
C GLY A 604 -1.44 11.06 4.96
N ILE A 605 -1.95 10.96 6.18
CA ILE A 605 -1.59 11.80 7.32
C ILE A 605 -1.39 10.90 8.56
N PRO A 606 -0.47 11.24 9.48
CA PRO A 606 -0.37 10.50 10.72
C PRO A 606 -1.61 10.75 11.59
N MET A 607 -2.13 9.71 12.22
CA MET A 607 -3.25 9.80 13.16
C MET A 607 -2.78 10.26 14.55
N ASP A 608 -1.50 10.08 14.88
CA ASP A 608 -0.89 10.50 16.13
C ASP A 608 -0.46 11.99 16.20
N ILE A 609 -0.80 12.79 15.18
CA ILE A 609 -0.47 14.23 15.15
C ILE A 609 -1.02 15.00 16.37
N ASN A 610 -0.41 16.16 16.62
CA ASN A 610 -0.83 17.11 17.66
C ASN A 610 -0.86 16.45 19.06
N GLN A 611 0.20 15.70 19.39
CA GLN A 611 0.38 15.01 20.67
C GLN A 611 -0.72 13.97 20.97
N ARG A 612 -1.20 13.24 19.95
CA ARG A 612 -2.25 12.20 20.07
C ARG A 612 -3.57 12.69 20.69
N ALA A 613 -3.85 13.99 20.73
CA ALA A 613 -5.00 14.56 21.44
C ALA A 613 -6.35 13.96 21.00
N ALA A 614 -6.52 13.64 19.71
CA ALA A 614 -7.72 13.01 19.16
C ALA A 614 -7.99 11.60 19.73
N PHE A 615 -6.95 10.87 20.17
CA PHE A 615 -7.12 9.52 20.75
C PHE A 615 -7.74 9.57 22.15
N MET A 616 -7.73 10.74 22.79
CA MET A 616 -8.38 10.96 24.10
C MET A 616 -9.73 11.66 23.97
N SER A 617 -9.96 12.46 22.92
CA SER A 617 -11.17 13.28 22.76
C SER A 617 -12.17 12.74 21.73
N GLY A 618 -11.75 11.88 20.80
CA GLY A 618 -12.53 11.53 19.61
C GLY A 618 -12.60 12.65 18.54
N ASP A 619 -12.06 13.84 18.81
CA ASP A 619 -12.08 14.97 17.87
C ASP A 619 -10.94 14.87 16.85
N TYR A 620 -11.21 14.15 15.76
CA TYR A 620 -10.38 14.11 14.55
C TYR A 620 -10.55 15.37 13.67
N GLY A 621 -11.10 16.47 14.19
CA GLY A 621 -11.38 17.68 13.43
C GLY A 621 -10.16 18.43 12.90
N TYR A 622 -8.95 18.16 13.40
CA TYR A 622 -7.70 18.62 12.75
C TYR A 622 -7.27 17.70 11.61
N HIS A 623 -7.33 16.38 11.84
CA HIS A 623 -7.05 15.34 10.85
C HIS A 623 -7.94 15.46 9.63
N ALA A 624 -9.24 15.67 9.82
CA ALA A 624 -10.18 15.86 8.73
C ALA A 624 -9.83 17.10 7.88
N LYS A 625 -9.41 18.21 8.49
CA LYS A 625 -8.97 19.43 7.77
C LYS A 625 -7.65 19.23 7.03
N PHE A 626 -6.74 18.42 7.57
CA PHE A 626 -5.46 18.09 6.94
C PHE A 626 -5.66 17.13 5.77
N LEU A 627 -6.37 16.02 5.99
CA LEU A 627 -6.68 15.03 4.97
C LEU A 627 -7.56 15.60 3.86
N ASP A 628 -8.50 16.50 4.18
CA ASP A 628 -9.25 17.25 3.15
C ASP A 628 -8.33 18.13 2.29
N ALA A 629 -7.27 18.71 2.85
CA ALA A 629 -6.30 19.47 2.07
C ALA A 629 -5.49 18.58 1.12
N VAL A 630 -5.10 17.38 1.56
CA VAL A 630 -4.41 16.36 0.73
C VAL A 630 -5.34 15.82 -0.36
N LEU A 631 -6.53 15.34 0.01
CA LEU A 631 -7.51 14.79 -0.91
C LEU A 631 -7.94 15.81 -1.97
N SER A 632 -8.27 17.04 -1.58
CA SER A 632 -8.62 18.09 -2.54
C SER A 632 -7.53 18.38 -3.56
N ALA A 633 -6.26 18.16 -3.20
CA ALA A 633 -5.13 18.34 -4.10
C ALA A 633 -4.95 17.19 -5.09
N MET A 634 -5.33 15.95 -4.74
CA MET A 634 -5.47 14.84 -5.69
C MET A 634 -6.64 15.08 -6.64
N GLU A 635 -7.79 15.49 -6.09
CA GLU A 635 -9.04 15.69 -6.82
C GLU A 635 -8.95 16.79 -7.87
N SER A 636 -8.32 17.91 -7.52
CA SER A 636 -8.09 19.04 -8.43
C SER A 636 -6.99 18.80 -9.48
N ASN A 637 -6.17 17.75 -9.33
CA ASN A 637 -5.22 17.27 -10.33
C ASN A 637 -5.75 16.06 -11.14
N LEU A 638 -6.97 15.60 -10.84
CA LEU A 638 -7.61 14.42 -11.46
C LEU A 638 -6.75 13.15 -11.34
N LEU A 639 -6.09 12.98 -10.19
CA LEU A 639 -5.25 11.82 -9.87
C LEU A 639 -6.09 10.68 -9.30
N SER A 640 -5.75 9.45 -9.70
CA SER A 640 -6.12 8.25 -8.94
C SER A 640 -5.18 8.10 -7.74
N PHE A 641 -5.63 7.48 -6.64
CA PHE A 641 -4.78 7.32 -5.44
C PHE A 641 -5.21 6.18 -4.51
N THR A 642 -4.25 5.66 -3.76
CA THR A 642 -4.45 4.74 -2.63
C THR A 642 -3.95 5.38 -1.33
N LEU A 643 -4.82 5.45 -0.32
CA LEU A 643 -4.50 6.06 0.97
C LEU A 643 -3.58 5.15 1.80
N TRP A 644 -2.57 5.71 2.44
CA TRP A 644 -1.82 5.05 3.51
C TRP A 644 -2.50 5.36 4.86
N ASN A 645 -3.09 4.40 5.56
CA ASN A 645 -3.43 3.02 5.13
C ASN A 645 -4.81 2.60 5.69
N TYR A 646 -5.27 1.37 5.38
CA TYR A 646 -6.32 0.69 6.15
C TYR A 646 -5.74 -0.57 6.79
N ASN A 647 -5.70 -0.64 8.11
CA ASN A 647 -5.13 -1.74 8.88
C ASN A 647 -6.19 -2.28 9.86
N ALA A 648 -6.58 -3.54 9.68
CA ALA A 648 -7.59 -4.21 10.51
C ALA A 648 -7.18 -4.34 11.98
N THR A 649 -5.88 -4.39 12.29
CA THR A 649 -5.34 -4.57 13.64
C THR A 649 -4.62 -3.32 14.15
N ASN A 650 -5.11 -2.13 13.80
CA ASN A 650 -4.55 -0.88 14.30
C ASN A 650 -5.12 -0.57 15.70
N ASP A 651 -4.24 -0.22 16.64
CA ASP A 651 -4.59 0.25 17.99
C ASP A 651 -4.23 1.74 18.15
N ASN A 652 -4.52 2.37 19.30
CA ASN A 652 -4.12 3.77 19.56
C ASN A 652 -2.80 3.91 20.39
N THR A 653 -2.14 2.79 20.69
CA THR A 653 -0.96 2.68 21.55
C THR A 653 0.32 2.54 20.71
N TYR A 654 0.41 1.46 19.95
CA TYR A 654 1.48 1.09 19.02
C TYR A 654 1.14 1.39 17.55
N GLY A 655 -0.10 1.76 17.25
CA GLY A 655 -0.52 2.17 15.90
C GLY A 655 -0.72 0.94 15.01
N ASP A 656 0.04 0.84 13.92
CA ASP A 656 0.03 -0.36 13.06
C ASP A 656 1.00 -1.47 13.54
N HIS A 657 1.58 -1.31 14.73
CA HIS A 657 2.61 -2.14 15.37
C HIS A 657 4.00 -2.07 14.71
N TRP A 658 4.15 -1.34 13.60
CA TRP A 658 5.38 -1.22 12.84
C TRP A 658 6.09 0.13 13.08
N ASN A 659 7.25 0.09 13.73
CA ASN A 659 8.12 1.23 14.02
C ASN A 659 7.47 2.46 14.70
N GLY A 660 6.30 2.29 15.31
CA GLY A 660 5.50 3.35 15.92
C GLY A 660 4.75 4.23 14.92
N GLU A 661 4.54 3.74 13.70
CA GLU A 661 3.68 4.40 12.72
C GLU A 661 2.21 4.29 13.12
N ASP A 662 1.46 5.36 12.86
CA ASP A 662 0.01 5.32 12.91
C ASP A 662 -0.55 6.25 11.84
N PHE A 663 -1.01 5.69 10.73
CA PHE A 663 -1.60 6.40 9.59
C PHE A 663 -3.02 5.92 9.28
N SER A 664 -3.52 4.92 10.01
CA SER A 664 -4.63 4.14 9.49
C SER A 664 -5.99 4.84 9.62
N ILE A 665 -6.79 4.84 8.55
CA ILE A 665 -8.17 5.39 8.58
C ILE A 665 -9.14 4.54 9.42
N PHE A 666 -8.65 3.49 10.08
CA PHE A 666 -9.38 2.60 10.99
C PHE A 666 -8.52 2.27 12.22
N SER A 667 -9.15 2.20 13.39
CA SER A 667 -8.61 1.70 14.66
C SER A 667 -9.79 1.42 15.59
N LEU A 668 -9.90 0.20 16.14
CA LEU A 668 -11.03 -0.18 17.00
C LEU A 668 -11.04 0.59 18.32
N ASP A 669 -9.87 1.00 18.81
CA ASP A 669 -9.66 1.80 20.03
C ASP A 669 -10.15 3.25 19.88
N SER A 670 -10.48 3.70 18.67
CA SER A 670 -10.90 5.09 18.42
C SER A 670 -12.10 5.47 19.28
N PRO A 671 -12.01 6.49 20.16
CA PRO A 671 -13.17 6.97 20.91
C PRO A 671 -14.24 7.39 19.91
N GLN A 672 -15.40 6.72 19.96
CA GLN A 672 -16.49 7.05 19.06
C GLN A 672 -17.01 8.45 19.44
N PRO A 673 -17.19 9.37 18.48
CA PRO A 673 -17.73 10.68 18.77
C PRO A 673 -19.12 10.51 19.36
N SER A 674 -19.34 11.05 20.56
CA SER A 674 -20.67 11.09 21.17
C SER A 674 -21.67 11.68 20.17
N PRO A 675 -22.84 11.05 19.94
CA PRO A 675 -23.74 11.46 18.86
C PRO A 675 -24.08 12.94 19.00
N ARG A 676 -24.05 13.67 17.87
CA ARG A 676 -24.30 15.12 17.85
C ARG A 676 -25.73 15.37 18.34
N VAL A 677 -25.87 15.78 19.60
CA VAL A 677 -27.15 16.23 20.15
C VAL A 677 -27.65 17.37 19.28
N SER A 678 -28.83 17.19 18.68
CA SER A 678 -29.45 18.18 17.80
C SER A 678 -30.07 19.32 18.61
N GLU A 679 -29.23 20.13 19.26
CA GLU A 679 -29.66 21.27 20.06
C GLU A 679 -30.20 22.42 19.18
N GLY A 680 -31.44 22.26 18.75
CA GLY A 680 -32.26 23.35 18.24
C GLY A 680 -32.66 24.32 19.36
N GLY A 681 -31.72 25.17 19.81
CA GLY A 681 -31.98 26.16 20.84
C GLY A 681 -30.93 27.27 20.89
N PHE A 682 -31.36 28.53 20.75
CA PHE A 682 -30.51 29.70 21.00
C PHE A 682 -30.56 30.11 22.47
N PRO A 683 -29.42 30.24 23.17
CA PRO A 683 -29.30 31.06 24.37
C PRO A 683 -28.73 32.44 23.99
N VAL A 684 -29.52 33.49 24.18
CA VAL A 684 -29.01 34.87 24.12
C VAL A 684 -28.38 35.22 25.47
N GLY A 685 -27.05 35.30 25.54
CA GLY A 685 -26.33 35.69 26.75
C GLY A 685 -24.83 35.42 26.64
N GLY A 686 -24.01 36.47 26.66
CA GLY A 686 -22.57 36.34 26.41
C GLY A 686 -21.74 36.04 27.67
N VAL A 687 -21.05 34.90 27.69
CA VAL A 687 -19.86 34.66 28.53
C VAL A 687 -18.75 34.13 27.63
N LYS A 688 -17.52 34.65 27.77
CA LYS A 688 -16.34 34.12 27.08
C LYS A 688 -15.63 33.09 27.97
N PRO A 689 -15.49 31.83 27.56
CA PRO A 689 -14.50 30.92 28.16
C PRO A 689 -13.09 31.42 27.82
N SER A 690 -12.24 31.60 28.82
CA SER A 690 -10.86 32.04 28.63
C SER A 690 -9.95 30.86 28.26
N LEU A 691 -9.21 30.98 27.16
CA LEU A 691 -8.12 30.06 26.79
C LEU A 691 -6.93 30.18 27.75
N ARG A 692 -7.07 29.62 28.96
CA ARG A 692 -5.96 29.31 29.88
C ARG A 692 -6.42 28.37 31.00
N GLN A 693 -6.22 27.08 30.79
CA GLN A 693 -5.92 26.14 31.87
C GLN A 693 -4.66 25.37 31.47
N GLU A 694 -3.81 25.09 32.45
CA GLU A 694 -2.44 24.63 32.23
C GLU A 694 -2.41 23.12 32.06
N ALA A 695 -1.70 22.62 31.05
CA ALA A 695 -1.55 21.19 30.84
C ALA A 695 -0.76 20.58 32.02
N PRO A 696 -1.27 19.53 32.70
CA PRO A 696 -0.54 18.88 33.78
C PRO A 696 0.73 18.23 33.22
N ASN A 697 1.87 18.42 33.91
CA ASN A 697 3.19 17.95 33.48
C ASN A 697 3.28 16.41 33.49
N PHE A 698 2.92 15.80 32.35
CA PHE A 698 2.83 14.35 32.11
C PHE A 698 4.10 13.59 32.50
N THR A 699 5.28 14.23 32.39
CA THR A 699 6.59 13.71 32.80
C THR A 699 6.61 13.13 34.21
N LYS A 700 5.89 13.71 35.17
CA LYS A 700 5.88 13.19 36.56
C LYS A 700 5.06 11.92 36.71
N GLU A 701 3.95 11.77 36.00
CA GLU A 701 3.05 10.63 36.15
C GLU A 701 3.58 9.39 35.42
N VAL A 702 4.24 9.56 34.27
CA VAL A 702 4.96 8.46 33.59
C VAL A 702 6.10 7.92 34.47
N ILE A 703 6.91 8.81 35.06
CA ILE A 703 7.97 8.43 36.01
C ILE A 703 7.37 7.71 37.24
N ARG A 704 6.22 8.15 37.74
CA ARG A 704 5.54 7.52 38.89
C ARG A 704 5.08 6.09 38.60
N ARG A 705 4.56 5.83 37.39
CA ARG A 705 4.11 4.49 36.97
C ARG A 705 5.28 3.56 36.67
N ALA A 706 6.35 4.06 36.06
CA ALA A 706 7.59 3.30 35.87
C ALA A 706 8.26 2.93 37.21
N ALA A 707 8.31 3.85 38.18
CA ALA A 707 8.86 3.58 39.50
C ALA A 707 8.05 2.53 40.29
N ALA A 708 6.72 2.50 40.10
CA ALA A 708 5.84 1.54 40.77
C ALA A 708 6.01 0.07 40.30
N GLN A 709 6.77 -0.18 39.22
CA GLN A 709 7.07 -1.52 38.72
C GLN A 709 8.45 -2.04 39.17
N HIS A 710 9.22 -1.27 39.94
CA HIS A 710 10.61 -1.60 40.33
C HIS A 710 10.91 -1.36 41.82
N THR A 711 10.09 -1.92 42.73
CA THR A 711 10.45 -2.07 44.16
C THR A 711 10.01 -3.42 44.72
N GLY A 712 10.97 -4.34 44.91
CA GLY A 712 10.75 -5.64 45.54
C GLY A 712 11.58 -6.77 44.91
N GLY A 713 12.77 -7.11 45.41
CA GLY A 713 13.53 -6.48 46.49
C GLY A 713 14.70 -7.37 46.96
N ASP A 714 15.62 -6.81 47.74
CA ASP A 714 16.54 -7.58 48.59
C ASP A 714 16.82 -6.79 49.90
N SER A 715 17.29 -7.53 50.89
CA SER A 715 17.61 -7.22 52.29
C SER A 715 18.79 -6.22 52.45
N THR A 716 19.06 -5.56 53.59
CA THR A 716 19.05 -6.05 55.00
C THR A 716 18.92 -4.95 56.07
N LEU A 717 18.21 -5.27 57.18
CA LEU A 717 18.58 -5.04 58.60
C LEU A 717 19.22 -3.69 59.05
N LYS A 718 18.46 -2.83 59.78
CA LYS A 718 18.54 -2.61 61.25
C LYS A 718 17.80 -1.36 61.80
N ASP A 719 17.35 -1.47 63.06
CA ASP A 719 17.36 -0.54 64.21
C ASP A 719 17.39 1.00 63.93
N ASP A 720 16.67 1.91 64.61
CA ASP A 720 16.08 1.85 65.97
C ASP A 720 15.13 3.06 66.28
N SER A 721 14.33 3.01 67.36
CA SER A 721 13.58 4.11 68.05
C SER A 721 12.57 5.00 67.24
N ALA A 722 11.25 4.95 67.50
CA ALA A 722 10.47 5.63 68.57
C ALA A 722 10.39 7.17 68.44
N SER A 723 9.21 7.78 68.16
CA SER A 723 8.20 8.27 69.13
C SER A 723 7.33 9.34 68.41
N ASP A 724 6.11 9.78 68.77
CA ASP A 724 5.03 9.36 69.70
C ASP A 724 3.73 10.14 69.27
N ALA A 725 2.60 9.96 69.96
CA ALA A 725 1.25 10.52 69.74
C ALA A 725 0.51 9.93 68.52
N THR A 726 -0.43 8.98 68.66
CA THR A 726 -1.77 9.06 69.29
C THR A 726 -2.70 10.12 68.65
N ARG A 727 -3.99 9.86 68.43
CA ARG A 727 -4.89 9.02 69.24
C ARG A 727 -6.19 8.65 68.49
N GLU A 728 -6.71 7.42 68.72
CA GLU A 728 -8.14 6.96 68.89
C GLU A 728 -9.25 7.60 68.01
N ASP A 729 -10.28 6.93 67.46
CA ASP A 729 -11.02 5.67 67.70
C ASP A 729 -11.64 5.19 66.33
N ASN A 730 -12.28 4.04 66.07
CA ASN A 730 -12.25 2.60 66.45
C ASN A 730 -13.39 1.90 65.61
N ASP A 731 -13.69 0.59 65.53
CA ASP A 731 -13.21 -0.68 66.16
C ASP A 731 -13.52 -1.92 65.25
N ASP A 732 -12.99 -3.11 65.63
CA ASP A 732 -13.32 -4.51 65.21
C ASP A 732 -13.17 -4.91 63.70
N GLU A 733 -12.46 -5.96 63.25
CA GLU A 733 -12.21 -7.37 63.69
C GLU A 733 -13.47 -8.26 63.62
N GLU A 734 -13.51 -9.57 63.26
CA GLU A 734 -12.56 -10.68 62.98
C GLU A 734 -13.07 -11.45 61.68
N VAL A 735 -12.36 -12.31 60.93
CA VAL A 735 -10.94 -12.71 60.77
C VAL A 735 -10.75 -13.42 59.40
N ALA A 736 -9.65 -14.16 59.16
CA ALA A 736 -9.23 -14.72 57.87
C ALA A 736 -9.73 -16.13 57.48
N THR A 737 -9.70 -16.44 56.17
CA THR A 737 -9.20 -17.73 55.63
C THR A 737 -8.58 -17.50 54.25
N ILE A 738 -7.45 -18.14 53.95
CA ILE A 738 -6.75 -18.05 52.65
C ILE A 738 -6.93 -19.36 51.88
N MET A 739 -7.41 -19.28 50.64
CA MET A 739 -7.10 -20.22 49.56
C MET A 739 -7.07 -19.47 48.22
N ASN A 740 -6.13 -19.85 47.34
CA ASN A 740 -6.07 -19.38 45.95
C ASN A 740 -6.79 -20.40 45.04
N ASP A 741 -7.37 -19.94 43.94
CA ASP A 741 -7.32 -20.64 42.64
C ASP A 741 -7.79 -19.71 41.49
N ASP A 742 -7.52 -20.11 40.25
CA ASP A 742 -7.62 -19.27 39.04
C ASP A 742 -9.04 -19.03 38.49
N SER A 743 -9.27 -17.83 37.92
CA SER A 743 -9.78 -17.64 36.54
C SER A 743 -10.04 -16.15 36.22
N PRO A 744 -9.59 -15.62 35.06
CA PRO A 744 -9.86 -14.23 34.65
C PRO A 744 -11.24 -14.01 33.98
N PHE A 745 -12.19 -14.94 34.12
CA PHE A 745 -13.49 -14.92 33.42
C PHE A 745 -14.71 -14.83 34.36
N ASP A 746 -14.97 -13.65 34.91
CA ASP A 746 -16.34 -13.24 35.29
C ASP A 746 -16.76 -12.02 34.46
N ARG A 747 -17.97 -12.09 33.90
CA ARG A 747 -18.64 -11.03 33.12
C ARG A 747 -20.13 -10.96 33.46
N SER A 748 -20.44 -10.72 34.72
CA SER A 748 -21.60 -9.92 35.11
C SER A 748 -21.21 -8.43 35.07
N TYR A 749 -22.01 -7.47 34.61
CA TYR A 749 -23.45 -7.44 34.32
C TYR A 749 -23.74 -6.76 32.98
N PHE A 750 -24.66 -7.30 32.18
CA PHE A 750 -25.61 -6.50 31.39
C PHE A 750 -26.94 -7.26 31.26
N CYS A 751 -28.05 -6.59 31.53
CA CYS A 751 -29.39 -7.14 31.33
C CYS A 751 -29.84 -6.86 29.89
N PHE A 752 -30.45 -7.85 29.25
CA PHE A 752 -31.16 -7.67 27.99
C PHE A 752 -32.65 -7.52 28.26
N ASP A 753 -33.31 -6.68 27.47
CA ASP A 753 -34.77 -6.67 27.35
C ASP A 753 -35.16 -6.69 25.86
N HIS A 754 -36.40 -7.09 25.59
CA HIS A 754 -36.85 -7.80 24.38
C HIS A 754 -36.57 -7.21 22.97
N GLU A 755 -36.59 -8.14 22.01
CA GLU A 755 -36.53 -7.95 20.56
C GLU A 755 -37.64 -7.03 20.00
N SER A 756 -37.29 -6.21 19.01
CA SER A 756 -38.27 -5.60 18.09
C SER A 756 -37.77 -5.66 16.64
N THR A 757 -38.42 -6.45 15.80
CA THR A 757 -38.23 -6.37 14.35
C THR A 757 -38.82 -5.07 13.81
N HIS A 758 -38.06 -4.35 12.99
CA HIS A 758 -38.26 -2.94 12.57
C HIS A 758 -37.83 -1.88 13.60
N ASP A 759 -36.56 -1.49 13.56
CA ASP A 759 -36.21 -0.11 13.19
C ASP A 759 -34.82 -0.08 12.53
N ASP A 760 -34.63 0.79 11.53
CA ASP A 760 -33.30 1.04 10.93
C ASP A 760 -32.60 2.12 11.78
N GLY A 761 -32.07 1.71 12.93
CA GLY A 761 -31.31 2.60 13.82
C GLY A 761 -30.13 3.26 13.08
N PRO A 762 -29.77 4.52 13.42
CA PRO A 762 -28.92 5.37 12.59
C PRO A 762 -27.56 4.73 12.24
N ASP A 763 -27.11 4.93 10.99
CA ASP A 763 -26.00 4.25 10.27
C ASP A 763 -24.62 4.13 11.01
N HIS A 764 -24.47 4.72 12.20
CA HIS A 764 -23.21 4.79 12.96
C HIS A 764 -22.52 3.44 13.22
N ILE A 765 -23.26 2.33 13.39
CA ILE A 765 -22.66 1.01 13.61
C ILE A 765 -21.76 0.60 12.43
N GLU A 766 -22.10 0.99 11.21
CA GLU A 766 -21.35 0.61 10.00
C GLU A 766 -20.05 1.42 9.82
N HIS A 767 -19.84 2.45 10.66
CA HIS A 767 -18.69 3.36 10.63
C HIS A 767 -17.79 3.26 11.89
N ILE A 768 -18.11 2.36 12.84
CA ILE A 768 -17.31 2.11 14.05
C ILE A 768 -15.83 1.88 13.71
N GLY A 769 -14.96 2.50 14.50
CA GLY A 769 -13.50 2.46 14.36
C GLY A 769 -12.92 3.34 13.25
N GLY A 770 -13.75 4.00 12.43
CA GLY A 770 -13.27 4.89 11.38
C GLY A 770 -12.69 6.21 11.90
N ARG A 771 -11.52 6.62 11.39
CA ARG A 771 -10.81 7.86 11.78
C ARG A 771 -10.86 8.89 10.65
N ALA A 772 -11.15 10.14 11.01
CA ALA A 772 -11.28 11.28 10.09
C ALA A 772 -12.25 11.07 8.90
N LEU A 773 -13.32 10.28 9.08
CA LEU A 773 -14.21 9.87 7.98
C LEU A 773 -14.91 11.03 7.26
N ASP A 774 -15.16 12.17 7.93
CA ASP A 774 -15.67 13.39 7.28
C ASP A 774 -14.85 13.78 6.04
N ALA A 775 -13.53 13.55 6.09
CA ALA A 775 -12.63 13.82 4.98
C ALA A 775 -12.48 12.65 4.02
N VAL A 776 -12.38 11.41 4.53
CA VAL A 776 -12.18 10.19 3.73
C VAL A 776 -13.37 9.93 2.80
N VAL A 777 -14.58 9.92 3.36
CA VAL A 777 -15.78 9.37 2.73
C VAL A 777 -16.49 10.45 1.92
N ARG A 778 -15.92 10.82 0.77
CA ARG A 778 -16.37 11.93 -0.09
C ARG A 778 -16.88 11.48 -1.48
N PRO A 779 -17.83 12.21 -2.10
CA PRO A 779 -18.34 11.88 -3.43
C PRO A 779 -17.29 12.04 -4.54
N TYR A 780 -17.38 11.21 -5.58
CA TYR A 780 -16.55 11.36 -6.78
C TYR A 780 -17.10 10.64 -8.01
N ALA A 781 -16.78 11.15 -9.21
CA ALA A 781 -17.03 10.46 -10.47
C ALA A 781 -16.06 9.28 -10.64
N ALA A 782 -16.53 8.06 -10.41
CA ALA A 782 -15.71 6.85 -10.44
C ALA A 782 -15.46 6.34 -11.88
N LYS A 783 -16.48 6.45 -12.74
CA LYS A 783 -16.42 6.10 -14.17
C LYS A 783 -17.05 7.20 -14.98
N VAL A 784 -16.37 7.70 -16.00
CA VAL A 784 -16.78 8.90 -16.75
C VAL A 784 -16.89 8.57 -18.23
N ALA A 785 -18.06 8.83 -18.81
CA ALA A 785 -18.28 8.71 -20.25
C ALA A 785 -17.70 9.95 -20.98
N GLY A 786 -16.39 10.17 -20.85
CA GLY A 786 -15.68 11.34 -21.37
C GLY A 786 -14.32 11.57 -20.70
N GLU A 787 -13.63 12.64 -21.09
CA GLU A 787 -12.38 13.13 -20.50
C GLU A 787 -12.68 14.01 -19.26
N PRO A 788 -12.21 13.67 -18.04
CA PRO A 788 -12.38 14.52 -16.86
C PRO A 788 -11.67 15.88 -17.04
N LEU A 789 -12.35 16.98 -16.71
CA LEU A 789 -11.84 18.36 -16.81
C LEU A 789 -11.62 19.03 -15.44
N SER A 790 -12.47 18.73 -14.45
CA SER A 790 -12.27 19.22 -13.08
C SER A 790 -13.13 18.45 -12.07
N SER A 791 -12.56 18.11 -10.90
CA SER A 791 -13.29 17.57 -9.75
C SER A 791 -13.04 18.43 -8.52
N ASN A 792 -14.10 18.83 -7.81
CA ASN A 792 -14.00 19.66 -6.61
C ASN A 792 -15.08 19.29 -5.58
N PHE A 793 -14.66 19.09 -4.33
CA PHE A 793 -15.53 18.88 -3.17
C PHE A 793 -15.26 19.97 -2.12
N ASP A 794 -16.28 20.76 -1.78
CA ASP A 794 -16.20 21.69 -0.65
C ASP A 794 -16.70 21.01 0.63
N PHE A 795 -15.73 20.54 1.41
CA PHE A 795 -15.87 19.95 2.75
C PHE A 795 -16.81 20.72 3.71
N ASN A 796 -16.95 22.04 3.56
CA ASN A 796 -17.74 22.88 4.48
C ASN A 796 -19.22 22.98 4.08
N THR A 797 -19.53 22.84 2.79
CA THR A 797 -20.89 22.92 2.24
C THR A 797 -21.42 21.58 1.73
N LEU A 798 -20.57 20.54 1.76
CA LEU A 798 -20.78 19.24 1.15
C LEU A 798 -21.20 19.34 -0.33
N GLN A 799 -20.78 20.40 -1.02
CA GLN A 799 -21.05 20.56 -2.45
C GLN A 799 -19.95 19.87 -3.27
N TYR A 800 -20.34 18.88 -4.06
CA TYR A 800 -19.51 18.33 -5.13
C TYR A 800 -19.80 19.05 -6.45
N THR A 801 -18.78 19.29 -7.26
CA THR A 801 -18.91 19.75 -8.64
C THR A 801 -17.88 19.05 -9.50
N PHE A 802 -18.36 18.42 -10.57
CA PHE A 802 -17.57 17.68 -11.54
C PHE A 802 -17.84 18.22 -12.94
N ARG A 803 -16.80 18.28 -13.78
CA ARG A 803 -16.89 18.61 -15.20
C ARG A 803 -16.05 17.62 -16.01
N TYR A 804 -16.58 17.25 -17.17
CA TYR A 804 -15.92 16.41 -18.16
C TYR A 804 -16.35 16.86 -19.54
N CYS A 805 -15.66 16.42 -20.59
CA CYS A 805 -16.12 16.57 -21.96
C CYS A 805 -16.23 15.23 -22.69
N ASN A 806 -17.03 15.19 -23.74
CA ASN A 806 -16.99 14.11 -24.72
C ASN A 806 -15.59 13.99 -25.32
N TYR A 807 -15.19 12.77 -25.66
CA TYR A 807 -13.90 12.51 -26.33
C TYR A 807 -13.78 13.34 -27.61
N THR A 808 -12.66 14.02 -27.80
CA THR A 808 -12.40 14.86 -28.99
C THR A 808 -12.15 14.03 -30.24
N GLU A 809 -11.75 12.77 -30.05
CA GLU A 809 -11.58 11.76 -31.08
C GLU A 809 -12.52 10.59 -30.77
N THR A 810 -13.08 9.95 -31.80
CA THR A 810 -13.92 8.75 -31.59
C THR A 810 -13.05 7.64 -31.00
N PRO A 811 -13.35 7.11 -29.80
CA PRO A 811 -12.50 6.10 -29.20
C PRO A 811 -12.48 4.82 -30.04
N VAL A 812 -11.29 4.30 -30.30
CA VAL A 812 -11.12 3.00 -30.96
C VAL A 812 -11.77 1.93 -30.08
N PRO A 813 -12.74 1.14 -30.59
CA PRO A 813 -13.32 0.05 -29.82
C PRO A 813 -12.24 -0.94 -29.38
N LEU A 814 -12.26 -1.33 -28.10
CA LEU A 814 -11.31 -2.30 -27.53
C LEU A 814 -11.63 -3.71 -28.04
N VAL A 815 -11.18 -4.02 -29.27
CA VAL A 815 -11.39 -5.32 -29.92
C VAL A 815 -10.67 -6.40 -29.11
N HIS A 816 -11.46 -7.23 -28.42
CA HIS A 816 -10.95 -8.44 -27.77
C HIS A 816 -10.51 -9.46 -28.82
N VAL A 817 -9.19 -9.67 -28.94
CA VAL A 817 -8.65 -10.87 -29.58
C VAL A 817 -8.83 -12.05 -28.62
N SER A 818 -10.02 -12.63 -28.62
CA SER A 818 -10.29 -13.91 -27.94
C SER A 818 -9.61 -15.03 -28.72
N ASN A 819 -8.45 -15.49 -28.21
CA ASN A 819 -7.66 -16.53 -28.86
C ASN A 819 -8.46 -17.85 -28.91
N PRO A 820 -8.77 -18.42 -30.09
CA PRO A 820 -9.83 -19.43 -30.26
C PRO A 820 -9.44 -20.86 -29.87
N GLU A 821 -8.46 -21.05 -28.98
CA GLU A 821 -7.96 -22.36 -28.52
C GLU A 821 -8.10 -22.56 -27.00
N GLN A 822 -9.27 -22.29 -26.42
CA GLN A 822 -9.51 -22.58 -25.00
C GLN A 822 -10.95 -22.91 -24.60
N SER A 823 -11.69 -23.65 -25.44
CA SER A 823 -13.09 -24.03 -25.18
C SER A 823 -13.47 -25.47 -25.60
N SER A 824 -12.60 -26.47 -25.35
CA SER A 824 -12.90 -27.88 -25.72
C SER A 824 -12.26 -28.98 -24.85
N ARG A 825 -12.18 -28.80 -23.52
CA ARG A 825 -11.88 -29.91 -22.57
C ARG A 825 -12.73 -29.88 -21.30
N SER A 826 -13.93 -30.46 -21.36
CA SER A 826 -14.67 -30.93 -20.20
C SER A 826 -15.39 -32.25 -20.53
N PHE A 827 -15.51 -33.12 -19.53
CA PHE A 827 -16.23 -34.41 -19.51
C PHE A 827 -15.98 -35.41 -20.64
N GLY A 828 -15.21 -36.44 -20.32
CA GLY A 828 -15.33 -37.74 -21.01
C GLY A 828 -16.61 -38.46 -20.58
N GLY A 829 -17.33 -39.02 -21.54
CA GLY A 829 -18.51 -39.87 -21.38
C GLY A 829 -18.45 -41.01 -22.40
N SER A 830 -19.09 -42.14 -22.10
CA SER A 830 -18.82 -43.42 -22.78
C SER A 830 -19.65 -43.67 -24.05
N SER A 831 -19.06 -44.48 -24.93
CA SER A 831 -19.67 -45.49 -25.82
C SER A 831 -20.48 -45.10 -27.06
N ASP A 832 -20.12 -45.81 -28.13
CA ASP A 832 -20.97 -46.42 -29.17
C ASP A 832 -21.49 -45.62 -30.39
N SER A 833 -20.66 -45.69 -31.44
CA SER A 833 -20.96 -46.44 -32.68
C SER A 833 -21.33 -45.69 -33.97
N LEU A 834 -20.53 -46.04 -35.00
CA LEU A 834 -20.87 -46.25 -36.43
C LEU A 834 -21.46 -45.13 -37.29
N ASP A 835 -20.75 -44.90 -38.41
CA ASP A 835 -21.24 -44.61 -39.76
C ASP A 835 -22.07 -43.34 -40.06
N SER A 836 -22.14 -42.88 -41.31
CA SER A 836 -21.14 -42.82 -42.40
C SER A 836 -21.73 -41.94 -43.52
N SER A 837 -20.89 -41.27 -44.34
CA SER A 837 -21.27 -40.63 -45.62
C SER A 837 -22.32 -39.49 -45.51
N SER A 838 -22.56 -38.64 -46.51
CA SER A 838 -21.69 -38.02 -47.54
C SER A 838 -22.43 -36.80 -48.15
N SER A 839 -21.78 -36.09 -49.08
CA SER A 839 -22.41 -35.35 -50.21
C SER A 839 -23.55 -34.35 -49.89
N GLU A 840 -23.33 -33.03 -49.88
CA GLU A 840 -22.94 -32.13 -50.99
C GLU A 840 -24.13 -31.39 -51.66
N ASN A 841 -23.81 -30.19 -52.17
CA ASN A 841 -24.39 -29.56 -53.37
C ASN A 841 -25.81 -28.92 -53.36
N ASN A 842 -25.77 -27.60 -53.09
CA ASN A 842 -25.88 -26.53 -54.11
C ASN A 842 -27.25 -25.87 -54.48
N LYS A 843 -27.17 -24.52 -54.48
CA LYS A 843 -27.70 -23.53 -55.45
C LYS A 843 -29.12 -22.94 -55.34
N ASP A 844 -29.09 -21.63 -55.07
CA ASP A 844 -29.52 -20.51 -55.93
C ASP A 844 -30.93 -20.54 -56.57
N GLY A 845 -31.73 -19.50 -56.27
CA GLY A 845 -33.01 -19.21 -56.92
C GLY A 845 -33.62 -17.88 -56.46
N ASP A 846 -33.25 -16.78 -57.12
CA ASP A 846 -33.80 -15.43 -56.89
C ASP A 846 -35.26 -15.28 -57.40
N LEU A 847 -36.06 -14.42 -56.76
CA LEU A 847 -37.06 -13.53 -57.37
C LEU A 847 -37.88 -12.74 -56.34
N SER A 848 -38.22 -11.49 -56.69
CA SER A 848 -39.15 -10.57 -56.01
C SER A 848 -39.96 -9.80 -57.08
N PRO A 849 -40.83 -8.79 -56.81
CA PRO A 849 -41.37 -8.29 -55.53
C PRO A 849 -42.91 -8.07 -55.54
N THR A 850 -43.51 -7.65 -54.41
CA THR A 850 -44.66 -6.71 -54.43
C THR A 850 -44.83 -5.97 -53.09
N THR A 851 -45.47 -4.81 -53.11
CA THR A 851 -45.45 -3.77 -52.05
C THR A 851 -46.70 -3.71 -51.17
N TYR A 852 -46.51 -3.30 -49.91
CA TYR A 852 -47.37 -2.33 -49.21
C TYR A 852 -46.52 -1.48 -48.24
N LEU A 853 -46.92 -0.21 -48.08
CA LEU A 853 -46.37 0.79 -47.14
C LEU A 853 -47.28 0.86 -45.88
N GLU A 854 -47.01 1.55 -44.76
CA GLU A 854 -46.30 2.83 -44.56
C GLU A 854 -45.53 2.94 -43.23
N GLN A 855 -44.37 3.62 -43.31
CA GLN A 855 -43.84 4.67 -42.40
C GLN A 855 -44.05 4.60 -40.87
N SER A 856 -42.94 4.50 -40.11
CA SER A 856 -42.40 5.67 -39.35
C SER A 856 -41.07 5.34 -38.63
N SER A 857 -39.91 5.71 -39.18
CA SER A 857 -38.61 5.57 -38.49
C SER A 857 -37.46 6.42 -39.07
N ASP A 858 -37.68 7.73 -39.25
CA ASP A 858 -36.65 8.68 -39.72
C ASP A 858 -36.35 9.76 -38.66
N LEU A 859 -35.49 9.46 -37.69
CA LEU A 859 -34.69 10.43 -36.91
C LEU A 859 -33.72 9.69 -35.98
N PHE A 860 -32.52 10.29 -35.79
CA PHE A 860 -31.34 9.74 -35.10
C PHE A 860 -30.67 8.55 -35.81
N GLY A 861 -29.45 8.79 -36.31
CA GLY A 861 -28.62 7.73 -36.89
C GLY A 861 -28.06 6.83 -35.79
N HIS A 862 -28.36 5.53 -35.89
CA HIS A 862 -27.71 4.53 -35.04
C HIS A 862 -26.24 4.35 -35.43
N PRO A 863 -25.30 4.25 -34.47
CA PRO A 863 -23.95 3.77 -34.77
C PRO A 863 -24.00 2.30 -35.21
N SER A 864 -23.01 1.88 -36.00
CA SER A 864 -22.94 0.53 -36.58
C SER A 864 -22.94 -0.58 -35.52
N GLU A 865 -23.56 -1.71 -35.87
CA GLU A 865 -23.68 -2.89 -35.01
C GLU A 865 -22.33 -3.32 -34.41
N GLY A 866 -22.33 -3.65 -33.11
CA GLY A 866 -21.16 -4.10 -32.37
C GLY A 866 -20.62 -3.11 -31.31
N THR A 867 -20.98 -1.82 -31.38
CA THR A 867 -20.40 -0.79 -30.48
C THR A 867 -21.31 -0.46 -29.28
N VAL A 868 -21.17 -1.19 -28.17
CA VAL A 868 -21.90 -0.91 -26.91
C VAL A 868 -21.17 0.14 -26.05
N LEU A 869 -21.13 1.39 -26.52
CA LEU A 869 -20.73 2.53 -25.69
C LEU A 869 -21.85 2.84 -24.68
N MET A 870 -21.54 2.72 -23.39
CA MET A 870 -22.42 3.19 -22.31
C MET A 870 -22.14 4.67 -22.03
N PHE A 871 -23.02 5.55 -22.51
CA PHE A 871 -23.00 7.00 -22.29
C PHE A 871 -23.33 7.41 -20.83
N GLU A 872 -23.06 6.54 -19.84
CA GLU A 872 -23.52 6.68 -18.46
C GLU A 872 -22.34 6.79 -17.49
N THR A 873 -22.17 8.00 -16.97
CA THR A 873 -21.19 8.39 -15.95
C THR A 873 -21.68 7.96 -14.56
N GLU A 874 -20.84 7.28 -13.79
CA GLU A 874 -21.11 6.80 -12.43
C GLU A 874 -20.41 7.70 -11.40
N VAL A 875 -21.20 8.35 -10.53
CA VAL A 875 -20.72 9.20 -9.43
C VAL A 875 -21.12 8.57 -8.10
N PHE A 876 -20.12 8.22 -7.28
CA PHE A 876 -20.34 7.82 -5.89
C PHE A 876 -20.82 9.01 -5.06
N ILE A 877 -21.87 8.82 -4.28
CA ILE A 877 -22.46 9.79 -3.35
C ILE A 877 -22.64 9.08 -2.00
N PRO A 878 -21.80 9.38 -0.98
CA PRO A 878 -21.81 8.63 0.27
C PRO A 878 -22.99 8.97 1.18
N SER A 879 -23.74 7.95 1.62
CA SER A 879 -24.82 8.11 2.62
C SER A 879 -24.34 8.84 3.87
N PHE A 880 -23.12 8.56 4.33
CA PHE A 880 -22.43 9.22 5.45
C PHE A 880 -22.55 10.76 5.49
N HIS A 881 -22.66 11.44 4.35
CA HIS A 881 -22.81 12.91 4.25
C HIS A 881 -24.19 13.38 3.77
N TYR A 882 -25.04 12.48 3.27
CA TYR A 882 -26.17 12.85 2.40
C TYR A 882 -27.51 12.15 2.69
N ASP A 883 -27.54 11.12 3.53
CA ASP A 883 -28.75 10.30 3.72
C ASP A 883 -29.91 11.10 4.34
N ASP A 884 -29.63 11.80 5.45
CA ASP A 884 -30.61 12.62 6.19
C ASP A 884 -30.94 13.97 5.52
N THR A 885 -30.03 14.52 4.70
CA THR A 885 -30.17 15.88 4.18
C THR A 885 -31.05 15.97 2.93
N GLY A 886 -31.24 14.85 2.24
CA GLY A 886 -31.71 14.84 0.85
C GLY A 886 -30.71 15.50 -0.11
N LEU A 887 -30.90 15.25 -1.40
CA LEU A 887 -30.00 15.70 -2.47
C LEU A 887 -30.65 16.73 -3.38
N GLU A 888 -29.92 17.78 -3.71
CA GLU A 888 -30.17 18.61 -4.89
C GLU A 888 -29.09 18.29 -5.93
N ILE A 889 -29.51 17.70 -7.04
CA ILE A 889 -28.65 17.28 -8.15
C ILE A 889 -29.00 18.12 -9.38
N LEU A 890 -27.98 18.81 -9.91
CA LEU A 890 -28.08 19.65 -11.10
C LEU A 890 -27.10 19.14 -12.15
N VAL A 891 -27.58 18.98 -13.39
CA VAL A 891 -26.78 18.59 -14.55
C VAL A 891 -26.89 19.66 -15.63
N SER A 892 -25.91 19.73 -16.53
CA SER A 892 -25.89 20.67 -17.68
C SER A 892 -27.00 20.38 -18.70
N ASP A 893 -27.23 19.10 -18.95
CA ASP A 893 -28.04 18.56 -20.04
C ASP A 893 -28.40 17.10 -19.73
N GLY A 894 -29.22 16.45 -20.55
CA GLY A 894 -29.55 15.03 -20.39
C GLY A 894 -30.39 14.69 -19.16
N ASP A 895 -30.29 13.42 -18.73
CA ASP A 895 -31.10 12.81 -17.68
C ASP A 895 -30.21 12.09 -16.64
N TRP A 896 -30.71 11.95 -15.41
CA TRP A 896 -29.98 11.27 -14.33
C TRP A 896 -30.91 10.46 -13.42
N ARG A 897 -30.33 9.47 -12.74
CA ARG A 897 -31.01 8.62 -11.74
C ARG A 897 -30.07 8.35 -10.56
N TYR A 898 -30.53 8.60 -9.33
CA TYR A 898 -29.80 8.23 -8.12
C TYR A 898 -30.31 6.88 -7.60
N VAL A 899 -29.40 5.96 -7.27
CA VAL A 899 -29.69 4.65 -6.68
C VAL A 899 -29.09 4.62 -5.28
N LYS A 900 -29.94 4.82 -4.26
CA LYS A 900 -29.53 4.97 -2.85
C LYS A 900 -28.84 3.70 -2.34
N GLU A 901 -29.34 2.55 -2.75
CA GLU A 901 -28.88 1.20 -2.40
C GLU A 901 -27.45 0.94 -2.92
N ARG A 902 -27.01 1.70 -3.92
CA ARG A 902 -25.66 1.66 -4.48
C ARG A 902 -24.81 2.87 -4.11
N GLN A 903 -25.33 3.83 -3.33
CA GLN A 903 -24.68 5.12 -3.09
C GLN A 903 -24.14 5.75 -4.41
N THR A 904 -24.89 5.63 -5.51
CA THR A 904 -24.41 5.96 -6.86
C THR A 904 -25.44 6.73 -7.67
N LEU A 905 -25.03 7.90 -8.17
CA LEU A 905 -25.72 8.64 -9.23
C LEU A 905 -25.23 8.13 -10.59
N TYR A 906 -26.17 7.82 -11.47
CA TYR A 906 -25.93 7.52 -12.87
C TYR A 906 -26.40 8.73 -13.69
N TYR A 907 -25.50 9.29 -14.50
CA TYR A 907 -25.76 10.46 -15.33
C TYR A 907 -25.51 10.16 -16.81
N ARG A 908 -26.51 10.46 -17.64
CA ARG A 908 -26.47 10.31 -19.11
C ARG A 908 -26.62 11.68 -19.74
N HIS A 909 -25.54 12.21 -20.31
CA HIS A 909 -25.59 13.43 -21.10
C HIS A 909 -26.42 13.25 -22.38
N LYS A 910 -26.80 14.35 -23.00
CA LYS A 910 -27.59 14.41 -24.24
C LYS A 910 -26.81 15.06 -25.39
N ASP A 911 -25.97 16.04 -25.10
CA ASP A 911 -25.07 16.57 -26.12
C ASP A 911 -23.95 15.55 -26.38
N MET A 912 -23.85 15.09 -27.62
CA MET A 912 -22.92 14.03 -28.04
C MET A 912 -21.75 14.58 -28.88
N GLU A 913 -21.70 15.90 -29.13
CA GLU A 913 -20.67 16.48 -29.99
C GLU A 913 -19.27 16.31 -29.37
N PRO A 914 -18.22 16.00 -30.17
CA PRO A 914 -16.85 15.86 -29.68
C PRO A 914 -16.38 17.10 -28.92
N GLY A 915 -15.87 16.92 -27.70
CA GLY A 915 -15.45 18.02 -26.83
C GLY A 915 -16.58 18.84 -26.18
N ALA A 916 -17.86 18.51 -26.38
CA ALA A 916 -18.97 19.12 -25.62
C ALA A 916 -18.76 18.93 -24.11
N VAL A 917 -19.08 19.96 -23.31
CA VAL A 917 -18.66 20.03 -21.89
C VAL A 917 -19.85 19.89 -20.94
N HIS A 918 -19.86 18.81 -20.18
CA HIS A 918 -20.89 18.48 -19.20
C HIS A 918 -20.50 18.91 -17.79
N THR A 919 -21.49 19.20 -16.96
CA THR A 919 -21.31 19.59 -15.56
C THR A 919 -22.30 18.85 -14.66
N ILE A 920 -21.82 18.28 -13.58
CA ILE A 920 -22.62 17.70 -12.49
C ILE A 920 -22.36 18.54 -11.23
N ARG A 921 -23.42 18.93 -10.52
CA ARG A 921 -23.34 19.52 -9.18
C ARG A 921 -24.29 18.79 -8.24
N ILE A 922 -23.77 18.38 -7.08
CA ILE A 922 -24.51 17.68 -6.02
C ILE A 922 -24.28 18.46 -4.73
N LYS A 923 -25.32 18.67 -3.92
CA LYS A 923 -25.24 19.27 -2.58
C LYS A 923 -26.40 18.80 -1.69
N PRO A 924 -26.30 18.97 -0.37
CA PRO A 924 -27.43 18.81 0.55
C PRO A 924 -28.61 19.71 0.17
N ARG A 925 -29.83 19.26 0.41
CA ARG A 925 -31.03 20.10 0.23
C ARG A 925 -31.18 21.05 1.41
N SER A 926 -31.42 22.34 1.16
CA SER A 926 -31.59 23.31 2.24
C SER A 926 -32.92 23.11 2.98
N MET A 927 -32.85 22.81 4.28
CA MET A 927 -33.99 22.73 5.20
C MET A 927 -34.61 24.10 5.57
N LEU A 928 -34.24 25.19 4.89
CA LEU A 928 -34.71 26.56 5.16
C LEU A 928 -35.66 27.10 4.08
N ALA A 929 -36.84 26.48 3.97
CA ALA A 929 -38.04 27.06 3.38
C ALA A 929 -39.29 26.42 4.01
N GLY A 930 -39.77 26.97 5.13
CA GLY A 930 -40.97 26.45 5.79
C GLY A 930 -42.25 26.78 5.01
N GLY A 931 -43.19 25.83 4.94
CA GLY A 931 -44.60 26.15 4.66
C GLY A 931 -45.22 25.69 3.33
N ALA A 932 -44.95 24.47 2.84
CA ALA A 932 -45.95 23.72 2.06
C ALA A 932 -45.62 22.21 1.98
N THR A 933 -46.47 21.36 2.55
CA THR A 933 -46.39 19.90 2.34
C THR A 933 -47.06 19.52 1.02
N SER A 934 -46.28 19.22 -0.01
CA SER A 934 -46.74 18.50 -1.21
C SER A 934 -45.97 17.19 -1.36
N LYS A 935 -46.69 16.06 -1.24
CA LYS A 935 -46.17 14.76 -1.67
C LYS A 935 -46.06 14.76 -3.20
N VAL A 936 -44.83 14.73 -3.72
CA VAL A 936 -44.56 14.37 -5.12
C VAL A 936 -43.47 13.31 -5.11
N ILE A 937 -43.91 12.06 -5.26
CA ILE A 937 -43.10 10.94 -5.72
C ILE A 937 -43.29 10.87 -7.25
N GLU A 938 -42.27 10.37 -7.96
CA GLU A 938 -42.15 10.36 -9.43
C GLU A 938 -42.04 11.73 -10.13
N GLY A 939 -41.30 11.76 -11.24
CA GLY A 939 -40.93 13.04 -11.87
C GLY A 939 -39.96 12.97 -13.05
N SER A 940 -40.15 12.04 -13.99
CA SER A 940 -39.49 12.14 -15.30
C SER A 940 -39.94 13.43 -16.01
N ARG A 941 -39.05 14.40 -16.23
CA ARG A 941 -39.39 15.67 -16.87
C ARG A 941 -38.34 16.18 -17.86
N SER A 942 -38.65 15.96 -19.14
CA SER A 942 -38.10 16.71 -20.27
C SER A 942 -38.19 18.23 -20.02
N SER A 943 -37.09 18.93 -20.32
CA SER A 943 -37.00 20.39 -20.24
C SER A 943 -37.55 21.06 -21.50
N ARG A 944 -38.47 22.02 -21.33
CA ARG A 944 -38.89 22.94 -22.39
C ARG A 944 -38.01 24.18 -22.40
N SER A 945 -37.68 24.65 -23.60
CA SER A 945 -36.95 25.90 -23.82
C SER A 945 -37.80 27.14 -23.55
N VAL A 946 -37.14 28.22 -23.10
CA VAL A 946 -37.68 29.59 -23.06
C VAL A 946 -36.58 30.51 -23.60
N PRO A 947 -36.86 31.41 -24.55
CA PRO A 947 -35.82 32.13 -25.29
C PRO A 947 -35.36 33.44 -24.64
N GLY A 948 -34.06 33.72 -24.79
CA GLY A 948 -33.54 35.05 -25.16
C GLY A 948 -33.72 36.23 -24.21
N ASN A 949 -32.63 36.62 -23.54
CA ASN A 949 -32.35 38.03 -23.27
C ASN A 949 -30.84 38.29 -23.33
N LYS A 950 -30.42 39.38 -23.99
CA LYS A 950 -29.02 39.83 -24.03
C LYS A 950 -28.74 40.78 -22.86
N PRO A 951 -27.54 40.72 -22.26
CA PRO A 951 -26.84 41.89 -21.76
C PRO A 951 -25.89 42.45 -22.84
N GLU A 952 -25.52 43.73 -22.72
CA GLU A 952 -24.59 44.41 -23.63
C GLU A 952 -23.11 44.26 -23.19
N SER A 953 -22.20 44.77 -24.01
CA SER A 953 -20.75 44.57 -23.92
C SER A 953 -20.04 45.41 -22.86
N ASP A 954 -19.03 44.83 -22.20
CA ASP A 954 -17.90 45.58 -21.61
C ASP A 954 -16.57 44.98 -22.14
N PRO A 955 -15.75 45.71 -22.93
CA PRO A 955 -14.67 45.11 -23.71
C PRO A 955 -13.28 45.24 -23.05
N ASN A 956 -12.86 44.25 -22.25
CA ASN A 956 -11.44 44.10 -21.87
C ASN A 956 -11.04 42.67 -21.44
N CYS A 957 -10.94 41.74 -22.40
CA CYS A 957 -10.18 40.49 -22.21
C CYS A 957 -9.70 39.92 -23.56
N VAL A 958 -8.54 40.37 -24.04
CA VAL A 958 -7.96 39.92 -25.31
C VAL A 958 -6.94 38.79 -25.07
N SER A 959 -7.17 37.68 -25.76
CA SER A 959 -6.28 36.56 -26.09
C SER A 959 -4.84 36.53 -25.53
N SER A 960 -4.50 35.40 -24.90
CA SER A 960 -3.17 34.79 -25.03
C SER A 960 -3.27 33.25 -25.00
N CYS A 961 -3.90 32.68 -26.03
CA CYS A 961 -3.84 31.24 -26.27
C CYS A 961 -2.55 30.91 -27.04
N SER A 962 -1.54 30.40 -26.34
CA SER A 962 -0.26 29.98 -26.92
C SER A 962 0.28 28.72 -26.24
N ILE A 963 0.23 27.61 -26.98
CA ILE A 963 1.07 26.39 -26.93
C ILE A 963 2.06 26.32 -25.73
N MET A 964 1.71 25.52 -24.72
CA MET A 964 2.65 24.63 -23.99
C MET A 964 1.89 23.56 -23.21
#